data_AF-A0A929AW85-F1
#
_entry.id   AF-A0A929AW85-F1
#
_cell.length_a   1.000
_cell.length_b   1.000
_cell.length_c   1.000
_cell.angle_alpha   90.00
_cell.angle_beta   90.00
_cell.angle_gamma   90.00
#
_symmetry.space_group_name_H-M   'P 1'
#
loop_
_entity.id
_entity.type
_entity.pdbx_description
1 polymer ?
#
loop_
_entity_poly.entity_id
_entity_poly.type
_entity_poly.pdbx_seq_one_letter_code
_entity_poly.pdbx_strand_id
1 'polypeptide(L)'
;MFSDIQNHWAKECIRQLSIRAIVSGYPEGMFRPLNPVTRAEFAAILSKAFPNAAPVRSAAPFPDVPSNHWAYSAIQTATRAGFFSGYPDGTFKPNQPIVRVQVLVALVSGLNNNLTTHPTPILQRYFDDASAIPNYALRAIAIATQNYWVVNYPDVRRLNPNQNATRGEVAAFICRVLNLPGVPFHYVPREDLIAIAPQFEQADSFVEGRARVKIGDKWGYIDSTGKLVIQPQLNEADNFSEGLALVRTYQETRLVTPTAGETSPAETRGVWLTTTDSRVFSSKESIARAMDFLAETGFNVVFPVVWNNAATLYPSRVMLENFELEIDPRYKGRDPLAELIEAAKRVGLGVIPWFEYGFASSYNQNGGRLLAKKPEWAARDAKGKLLTKNNFEWLNAFDTQVQNFLMSLILEVIKNYDITGIQGDDRLPALPSEGGYDANTVGRYFQQFNHYPPSNPKDAQWLQWRGDLLTHFLTRLYREVIAINPELIISLSPSPYPWGFKEYLQDSQAWIDQGLVDLIHPQFYRRDIHSYKQLVDRMINEQLISPQLPSVVPGILIKIGSYRISPEHLLQAIQYNRDRGMPGEVFFFYEGLREDNDALAKALRSGPYAHSIPFDPVKIKAHSFTHRRIGGQYSYIDHSGKRVKQPQFDWADSFQEERARVKMGYKWGYVDKTGQLVSRLEFDEAGFFSEGLARIRIGSKYGYIDRNGQWGILPQFEDAGAFSQGLAPVKRNNKWGYINKIGQLAISLQFEQAESFSEGLAQIELAGKYGYINQSGQVVILPNFDASRAFAEGLAPVKIADRWGYINSMGQLVIELHFNQATSFRDGWAAVKVDDKWGYINKRGQFSIPPYFDEAKSFSEGLASVKVNGKWGYIRIFVEES
;
A
#
# COMPACT_ATOMS: atom_id res chain seq x y z
N MET A 1 48.10 -17.66 -13.46
CA MET A 1 46.92 -17.72 -14.36
C MET A 1 47.44 -17.89 -15.78
N PHE A 2 46.83 -18.73 -16.61
CA PHE A 2 47.36 -19.02 -17.96
C PHE A 2 47.23 -17.80 -18.89
N SER A 3 48.26 -17.50 -19.66
CA SER A 3 48.31 -16.30 -20.52
C SER A 3 47.42 -16.42 -21.76
N ASP A 4 47.21 -17.64 -22.25
CA ASP A 4 46.54 -17.94 -23.52
C ASP A 4 45.01 -18.12 -23.41
N ILE A 5 44.44 -18.04 -22.22
CA ILE A 5 42.98 -18.19 -22.00
C ILE A 5 42.24 -16.86 -21.86
N GLN A 6 42.92 -15.71 -21.96
CA GLN A 6 42.32 -14.41 -21.60
C GLN A 6 41.04 -14.07 -22.36
N ASN A 7 40.98 -14.46 -23.63
CA ASN A 7 39.83 -14.25 -24.53
C ASN A 7 39.07 -15.55 -24.84
N HIS A 8 39.34 -16.64 -24.12
CA HIS A 8 38.71 -17.93 -24.36
C HIS A 8 37.36 -18.04 -23.64
N TRP A 9 36.33 -18.55 -24.32
CA TRP A 9 34.96 -18.65 -23.78
C TRP A 9 34.85 -19.48 -22.49
N ALA A 10 35.76 -20.45 -22.31
CA ALA A 10 35.84 -21.30 -21.11
C ALA A 10 36.80 -20.79 -20.02
N LYS A 11 37.31 -19.55 -20.12
CA LYS A 11 38.35 -18.99 -19.21
C LYS A 11 38.04 -19.21 -17.73
N GLU A 12 36.82 -18.84 -17.33
CA GLU A 12 36.44 -18.88 -15.92
C GLU A 12 36.35 -20.31 -15.41
N CYS A 13 35.77 -21.22 -16.20
CA CYS A 13 35.77 -22.64 -15.86
C CYS A 13 37.19 -23.22 -15.74
N ILE A 14 38.09 -22.90 -16.68
CA ILE A 14 39.50 -23.34 -16.61
C ILE A 14 40.17 -22.84 -15.32
N ARG A 15 39.87 -21.60 -14.91
CA ARG A 15 40.35 -21.03 -13.64
C ARG A 15 39.83 -21.81 -12.43
N GLN A 16 38.53 -22.11 -12.39
CA GLN A 16 37.89 -22.85 -11.30
C GLN A 16 38.48 -24.25 -11.12
N LEU A 17 38.76 -24.96 -12.21
CA LEU A 17 39.38 -26.28 -12.18
C LEU A 17 40.87 -26.22 -11.82
N SER A 18 41.59 -25.20 -12.29
CA SER A 18 43.01 -25.04 -11.97
C SER A 18 43.25 -24.76 -10.49
N ILE A 19 42.42 -23.92 -9.85
CA ILE A 19 42.52 -23.63 -8.41
C ILE A 19 42.28 -24.89 -7.57
N ARG A 20 41.46 -25.82 -8.08
CA ARG A 20 41.17 -27.12 -7.46
C ARG A 20 42.17 -28.21 -7.84
N ALA A 21 43.24 -27.87 -8.54
CA ALA A 21 44.26 -28.79 -9.04
C ALA A 21 43.73 -29.95 -9.93
N ILE A 22 42.53 -29.80 -10.50
CA ILE A 22 41.91 -30.79 -11.40
C ILE A 22 42.59 -30.76 -12.77
N VAL A 23 42.87 -29.56 -13.27
CA VAL A 23 43.61 -29.34 -14.53
C VAL A 23 44.89 -28.55 -14.27
N SER A 24 45.91 -28.76 -15.12
CA SER A 24 47.21 -28.09 -15.06
C SER A 24 47.59 -27.55 -16.45
N GLY A 25 48.35 -26.46 -16.48
CA GLY A 25 48.97 -25.95 -17.71
C GLY A 25 50.33 -26.60 -18.00
N TYR A 26 50.95 -26.14 -19.07
CA TYR A 26 52.29 -26.52 -19.50
C TYR A 26 53.35 -25.70 -18.75
N PRO A 27 54.63 -26.16 -18.69
CA PRO A 27 55.72 -25.47 -17.99
C PRO A 27 55.90 -23.99 -18.37
N GLU A 28 55.51 -23.62 -19.60
CA GLU A 28 55.56 -22.26 -20.15
C GLU A 28 54.42 -21.34 -19.66
N GLY A 29 53.56 -21.81 -18.74
CA GLY A 29 52.44 -21.01 -18.21
C GLY A 29 51.22 -20.91 -19.14
N MET A 30 51.13 -21.77 -20.16
CA MET A 30 49.99 -21.85 -21.09
C MET A 30 49.06 -23.01 -20.77
N PHE A 31 47.77 -22.91 -21.08
CA PHE A 31 46.80 -24.01 -20.94
C PHE A 31 46.55 -24.78 -22.23
N ARG A 32 46.72 -24.11 -23.38
CA ARG A 32 46.42 -24.55 -24.75
C ARG A 32 44.97 -25.04 -24.90
N PRO A 33 43.97 -24.17 -24.70
CA PRO A 33 42.56 -24.58 -24.62
C PRO A 33 42.01 -25.20 -25.91
N LEU A 34 42.59 -24.90 -27.07
CA LEU A 34 42.18 -25.44 -28.37
C LEU A 34 42.83 -26.78 -28.72
N ASN A 35 43.82 -27.24 -27.95
CA ASN A 35 44.48 -28.51 -28.22
C ASN A 35 43.55 -29.69 -27.88
N PRO A 36 43.57 -30.77 -28.68
CA PRO A 36 42.82 -31.98 -28.36
C PRO A 36 43.35 -32.64 -27.08
N VAL A 37 42.47 -33.30 -26.35
CA VAL A 37 42.80 -34.11 -25.16
C VAL A 37 42.98 -35.57 -25.57
N THR A 38 44.06 -36.21 -25.14
CA THR A 38 44.24 -37.66 -25.31
C THR A 38 43.44 -38.45 -24.28
N ARG A 39 43.13 -39.72 -24.58
CA ARG A 39 42.40 -40.60 -23.65
C ARG A 39 43.12 -40.76 -22.31
N ALA A 40 44.46 -40.80 -22.30
CA ALA A 40 45.27 -40.84 -21.08
C ALA A 40 45.15 -39.55 -20.26
N GLU A 41 45.21 -38.38 -20.90
CA GLU A 41 45.00 -37.09 -20.23
C GLU A 41 43.59 -36.97 -19.64
N PHE A 42 42.57 -37.41 -20.36
CA PHE A 42 41.21 -37.37 -19.84
C PHE A 42 41.01 -38.30 -18.62
N ALA A 43 41.62 -39.50 -18.62
CA ALA A 43 41.60 -40.39 -17.45
C ALA A 43 42.27 -39.76 -16.22
N ALA A 44 43.36 -39.00 -16.43
CA ALA A 44 44.01 -38.23 -15.37
C ALA A 44 43.11 -37.10 -14.83
N ILE A 45 42.40 -36.38 -15.71
CA ILE A 45 41.43 -35.36 -15.30
C ILE A 45 40.30 -35.98 -14.48
N LEU A 46 39.72 -37.10 -14.93
CA LEU A 46 38.64 -37.79 -14.21
C LEU A 46 39.06 -38.24 -12.82
N SER A 47 40.26 -38.82 -12.68
CA SER A 47 40.77 -39.28 -11.38
C SER A 47 40.96 -38.14 -10.37
N LYS A 48 41.24 -36.92 -10.85
CA LYS A 48 41.35 -35.72 -10.02
C LYS A 48 40.01 -35.04 -9.75
N ALA A 49 39.10 -35.05 -10.73
CA ALA A 49 37.76 -34.48 -10.60
C ALA A 49 36.86 -35.31 -9.67
N PHE A 50 37.05 -36.63 -9.66
CA PHE A 50 36.23 -37.59 -8.90
C PHE A 50 37.12 -38.55 -8.07
N PRO A 51 37.92 -38.04 -7.11
CA PRO A 51 38.86 -38.86 -6.36
C PRO A 51 38.18 -39.94 -5.49
N ASN A 52 36.90 -39.73 -5.17
CA ASN A 52 36.08 -40.62 -4.33
C ASN A 52 35.12 -41.50 -5.14
N ALA A 53 35.28 -41.61 -6.46
CA ALA A 53 34.41 -42.45 -7.27
C ALA A 53 34.56 -43.94 -6.88
N ALA A 54 33.45 -44.58 -6.53
CA ALA A 54 33.45 -45.96 -6.08
C ALA A 54 33.82 -46.92 -7.22
N PRO A 55 34.65 -47.95 -6.97
CA PRO A 55 34.96 -48.95 -7.98
C PRO A 55 33.73 -49.83 -8.28
N VAL A 56 33.35 -49.92 -9.56
CA VAL A 56 32.24 -50.75 -10.05
C VAL A 56 32.70 -52.03 -10.75
N ARG A 57 34.01 -52.15 -11.02
CA ARG A 57 34.64 -53.35 -11.61
C ARG A 57 36.08 -53.54 -11.15
N SER A 58 36.57 -54.78 -11.30
CA SER A 58 37.96 -55.15 -11.02
C SER A 58 38.93 -54.49 -12.00
N ALA A 59 40.17 -54.25 -11.55
CA ALA A 59 41.23 -53.70 -12.38
C ALA A 59 41.69 -54.75 -13.41
N ALA A 60 41.67 -54.39 -14.70
CA ALA A 60 42.27 -55.19 -15.77
C ALA A 60 43.33 -54.32 -16.49
N PRO A 61 44.56 -54.82 -16.71
CA PRO A 61 45.57 -54.10 -17.46
C PRO A 61 45.23 -54.09 -18.96
N PHE A 62 45.55 -52.99 -19.63
CA PHE A 62 45.44 -52.89 -21.09
C PHE A 62 46.79 -53.23 -21.72
N PRO A 63 46.85 -54.07 -22.78
CA PRO A 63 48.11 -54.49 -23.40
C PRO A 63 48.98 -53.33 -23.93
N ASP A 64 48.35 -52.22 -24.32
CA ASP A 64 49.00 -51.03 -24.87
C ASP A 64 49.28 -49.93 -23.82
N VAL A 65 49.10 -50.23 -22.53
CA VAL A 65 49.41 -49.32 -21.41
C VAL A 65 50.35 -50.03 -20.43
N PRO A 66 51.68 -49.92 -20.62
CA PRO A 66 52.63 -50.55 -19.72
C PRO A 66 52.58 -49.93 -18.31
N SER A 67 52.97 -50.69 -17.29
CA SER A 67 52.91 -50.27 -15.87
C SER A 67 53.73 -49.03 -15.54
N ASN A 68 54.74 -48.70 -16.37
CA ASN A 68 55.55 -47.49 -16.26
C ASN A 68 55.00 -46.29 -17.04
N HIS A 69 53.86 -46.43 -17.73
CA HIS A 69 53.21 -45.31 -18.42
C HIS A 69 52.74 -44.25 -17.42
N TRP A 70 53.00 -42.97 -17.68
CA TRP A 70 52.70 -41.87 -16.73
C TRP A 70 51.24 -41.82 -16.26
N ALA A 71 50.30 -42.21 -17.14
CA ALA A 71 48.87 -42.25 -16.84
C ALA A 71 48.36 -43.61 -16.32
N TYR A 72 49.23 -44.60 -16.11
CA TYR A 72 48.81 -45.98 -15.78
C TYR A 72 47.84 -46.04 -14.60
N SER A 73 48.19 -45.39 -13.48
CA SER A 73 47.33 -45.36 -12.29
C SER A 73 46.00 -44.66 -12.55
N ALA A 74 46.01 -43.53 -13.27
CA ALA A 74 44.79 -42.80 -13.58
C ALA A 74 43.85 -43.58 -14.51
N ILE A 75 44.41 -44.27 -15.51
CA ILE A 75 43.67 -45.15 -16.42
C ILE A 75 43.01 -46.30 -15.63
N GLN A 76 43.75 -46.91 -14.70
CA GLN A 76 43.20 -47.95 -13.84
C GLN A 76 42.08 -47.43 -12.95
N THR A 77 42.28 -46.29 -12.28
CA THR A 77 41.27 -45.67 -11.42
C THR A 77 39.99 -45.34 -12.19
N ALA A 78 40.11 -44.65 -13.33
CA ALA A 78 38.96 -44.27 -14.15
C ALA A 78 38.22 -45.50 -14.72
N THR A 79 38.94 -46.55 -15.12
CA THR A 79 38.32 -47.80 -15.63
C THR A 79 37.59 -48.54 -14.51
N ARG A 80 38.21 -48.68 -13.34
CA ARG A 80 37.59 -49.33 -12.15
C ARG A 80 36.34 -48.60 -11.70
N ALA A 81 36.36 -47.27 -11.71
CA ALA A 81 35.24 -46.41 -11.36
C ALA A 81 34.16 -46.33 -12.46
N GLY A 82 34.31 -47.04 -13.58
CA GLY A 82 33.27 -47.17 -14.59
C GLY A 82 33.30 -46.13 -15.71
N PHE A 83 34.19 -45.13 -15.65
CA PHE A 83 34.28 -44.08 -16.68
C PHE A 83 34.80 -44.61 -18.04
N PHE A 84 35.64 -45.65 -18.04
CA PHE A 84 36.16 -46.28 -19.26
C PHE A 84 35.98 -47.79 -19.24
N SER A 85 35.75 -48.38 -20.42
CA SER A 85 35.69 -49.84 -20.62
C SER A 85 36.79 -50.38 -21.54
N GLY A 86 37.61 -49.53 -22.15
CA GLY A 86 38.53 -49.92 -23.24
C GLY A 86 37.82 -50.14 -24.58
N TYR A 87 38.56 -50.55 -25.59
CA TYR A 87 38.05 -50.92 -26.90
C TYR A 87 37.76 -52.44 -26.99
N PRO A 88 36.92 -52.90 -27.92
CA PRO A 88 36.64 -54.33 -28.12
C PRO A 88 37.87 -55.19 -28.42
N ASP A 89 38.93 -54.60 -28.96
CA ASP A 89 40.23 -55.24 -29.21
C ASP A 89 41.10 -55.42 -27.94
N GLY A 90 40.56 -55.04 -26.76
CA GLY A 90 41.24 -55.14 -25.48
C GLY A 90 42.22 -54.00 -25.18
N THR A 91 42.34 -52.98 -26.05
CA THR A 91 43.29 -51.87 -25.88
C THR A 91 42.65 -50.62 -25.24
N PHE A 92 43.47 -49.74 -24.69
CA PHE A 92 43.03 -48.43 -24.16
C PHE A 92 43.22 -47.29 -25.16
N LYS A 93 44.24 -47.34 -26.02
CA LYS A 93 44.71 -46.31 -26.96
C LYS A 93 45.06 -44.98 -26.25
N PRO A 94 46.08 -44.95 -25.36
CA PRO A 94 46.34 -43.83 -24.44
C PRO A 94 46.63 -42.51 -25.15
N ASN A 95 47.35 -42.53 -26.28
CA ASN A 95 47.75 -41.34 -27.03
C ASN A 95 46.70 -40.89 -28.07
N GLN A 96 45.61 -41.65 -28.24
CA GLN A 96 44.57 -41.29 -29.19
C GLN A 96 43.78 -40.09 -28.63
N PRO A 97 43.57 -39.02 -29.41
CA PRO A 97 42.63 -37.97 -29.07
C PRO A 97 41.23 -38.54 -28.77
N ILE A 98 40.62 -38.10 -27.66
CA ILE A 98 39.26 -38.50 -27.31
C ILE A 98 38.25 -37.60 -28.03
N VAL A 99 37.21 -38.19 -28.61
CA VAL A 99 36.12 -37.43 -29.25
C VAL A 99 35.08 -36.97 -28.24
N ARG A 100 34.37 -35.88 -28.55
CA ARG A 100 33.38 -35.23 -27.67
C ARG A 100 32.35 -36.20 -27.12
N VAL A 101 31.79 -37.07 -27.96
CA VAL A 101 30.79 -38.06 -27.53
C VAL A 101 31.35 -39.05 -26.50
N GLN A 102 32.61 -39.45 -26.63
CA GLN A 102 33.24 -40.39 -25.70
C GLN A 102 33.50 -39.76 -24.33
N VAL A 103 33.80 -38.46 -24.28
CA VAL A 103 33.94 -37.71 -23.02
C VAL A 103 32.64 -37.73 -22.22
N LEU A 104 31.51 -37.40 -22.87
CA LEU A 104 30.20 -37.36 -22.23
C LEU A 104 29.70 -38.76 -21.84
N VAL A 105 29.92 -39.77 -22.68
CA VAL A 105 29.61 -41.17 -22.34
C VAL A 105 30.37 -41.60 -21.09
N ALA A 106 31.67 -41.31 -21.02
CA ALA A 106 32.49 -41.65 -19.86
C ALA A 106 31.98 -41.00 -18.57
N LEU A 107 31.62 -39.70 -18.62
CA LEU A 107 31.06 -38.98 -17.47
C LEU A 107 29.75 -39.58 -16.99
N VAL A 108 28.82 -39.88 -17.91
CA VAL A 108 27.52 -40.48 -17.56
C VAL A 108 27.68 -41.90 -17.00
N SER A 109 28.55 -42.70 -17.61
CA SER A 109 28.81 -44.07 -17.14
C SER A 109 29.46 -44.10 -15.75
N GLY A 110 30.49 -43.27 -15.51
CA GLY A 110 31.19 -43.26 -14.22
C GLY A 110 30.38 -42.68 -13.06
N LEU A 111 29.38 -41.84 -13.34
CA LEU A 111 28.52 -41.23 -12.32
C LEU A 111 27.20 -41.99 -12.08
N ASN A 112 27.01 -43.15 -12.74
CA ASN A 112 25.87 -44.05 -12.57
C ASN A 112 24.49 -43.35 -12.62
N ASN A 113 24.33 -42.42 -13.57
CA ASN A 113 23.11 -41.64 -13.70
C ASN A 113 22.05 -42.43 -14.49
N ASN A 114 21.12 -43.07 -13.77
CA ASN A 114 20.10 -43.97 -14.33
C ASN A 114 18.76 -43.27 -14.56
N LEU A 115 18.74 -42.20 -15.35
CA LEU A 115 17.47 -41.64 -15.82
C LEU A 115 16.80 -42.61 -16.82
N THR A 116 15.52 -42.86 -16.60
CA THR A 116 14.62 -43.47 -17.58
C THR A 116 14.32 -42.41 -18.63
N THR A 117 14.74 -42.62 -19.87
CA THR A 117 14.65 -41.58 -20.91
C THR A 117 14.46 -42.21 -22.29
N HIS A 118 13.68 -41.56 -23.15
CA HIS A 118 13.56 -41.90 -24.56
C HIS A 118 14.58 -41.05 -25.35
N PRO A 119 15.73 -41.60 -25.78
CA PRO A 119 16.84 -40.77 -26.25
C PRO A 119 16.55 -40.02 -27.55
N THR A 120 15.82 -40.63 -28.48
CA THR A 120 15.66 -40.08 -29.84
C THR A 120 14.92 -38.73 -29.86
N PRO A 121 13.73 -38.56 -29.25
CA PRO A 121 13.05 -37.27 -29.23
C PRO A 121 13.87 -36.16 -28.57
N ILE A 122 14.57 -36.47 -27.46
CA ILE A 122 15.41 -35.51 -26.74
C ILE A 122 16.56 -35.04 -27.63
N LEU A 123 17.29 -35.97 -28.23
CA LEU A 123 18.45 -35.63 -29.06
C LEU A 123 18.04 -34.83 -30.30
N GLN A 124 16.97 -35.22 -30.99
CA GLN A 124 16.46 -34.48 -32.15
C GLN A 124 15.97 -33.08 -31.80
N ARG A 125 15.48 -32.89 -30.57
CA ARG A 125 15.03 -31.60 -30.07
C ARG A 125 16.19 -30.62 -29.84
N TYR A 126 17.30 -31.11 -29.30
CA TYR A 126 18.42 -30.26 -28.86
C TYR A 126 19.59 -30.18 -29.84
N PHE A 127 19.74 -31.15 -30.74
CA PHE A 127 20.89 -31.22 -31.64
C PHE A 127 20.48 -31.35 -33.10
N ASP A 128 20.94 -30.41 -33.93
CA ASP A 128 20.73 -30.43 -35.39
C ASP A 128 21.54 -31.54 -36.06
N ASP A 129 22.59 -32.02 -35.40
CA ASP A 129 23.43 -33.15 -35.80
C ASP A 129 23.16 -34.42 -34.97
N ALA A 130 21.95 -34.56 -34.40
CA ALA A 130 21.55 -35.74 -33.62
C ALA A 130 21.76 -37.07 -34.35
N SER A 131 21.59 -37.09 -35.68
CA SER A 131 21.81 -38.28 -36.52
C SER A 131 23.28 -38.71 -36.60
N ALA A 132 24.23 -37.84 -36.27
CA ALA A 132 25.65 -38.14 -36.22
C ALA A 132 26.09 -38.81 -34.91
N ILE A 133 25.19 -38.90 -33.91
CA ILE A 133 25.47 -39.53 -32.61
C ILE A 133 25.46 -41.05 -32.78
N PRO A 134 26.55 -41.76 -32.46
CA PRO A 134 26.59 -43.21 -32.56
C PRO A 134 25.54 -43.89 -31.69
N ASN A 135 24.96 -45.00 -32.17
CA ASN A 135 23.92 -45.76 -31.46
C ASN A 135 24.29 -46.12 -30.02
N TYR A 136 25.56 -46.46 -29.75
CA TYR A 136 26.04 -46.80 -28.40
C TYR A 136 25.97 -45.62 -27.42
N ALA A 137 25.96 -44.38 -27.93
CA ALA A 137 26.04 -43.16 -27.14
C ALA A 137 24.69 -42.48 -26.92
N LEU A 138 23.65 -42.82 -27.70
CA LEU A 138 22.35 -42.11 -27.69
C LEU A 138 21.81 -41.91 -26.28
N ARG A 139 21.74 -42.98 -25.48
CA ARG A 139 21.24 -42.91 -24.10
C ARG A 139 22.09 -41.99 -23.22
N ALA A 140 23.41 -42.14 -23.28
CA ALA A 140 24.30 -41.33 -22.45
C ALA A 140 24.23 -39.85 -22.82
N ILE A 141 24.17 -39.50 -24.11
CA ILE A 141 24.07 -38.10 -24.52
C ILE A 141 22.71 -37.51 -24.13
N ALA A 142 21.62 -38.27 -24.24
CA ALA A 142 20.32 -37.82 -23.76
C ALA A 142 20.36 -37.50 -22.25
N ILE A 143 20.94 -38.40 -21.45
CA ILE A 143 21.14 -38.19 -20.00
C ILE A 143 22.00 -36.96 -19.74
N ALA A 144 23.16 -36.82 -20.40
CA ALA A 144 24.03 -35.66 -20.23
C ALA A 144 23.33 -34.35 -20.60
N THR A 145 22.47 -34.37 -21.60
CA THR A 145 21.70 -33.21 -22.05
C THR A 145 20.66 -32.81 -21.01
N GLN A 146 19.88 -33.78 -20.51
CA GLN A 146 18.88 -33.55 -19.45
C GLN A 146 19.49 -33.10 -18.12
N ASN A 147 20.75 -33.49 -17.84
CA ASN A 147 21.50 -33.02 -16.68
C ASN A 147 22.25 -31.69 -16.93
N TYR A 148 22.08 -31.06 -18.10
CA TYR A 148 22.75 -29.83 -18.49
C TYR A 148 24.29 -29.92 -18.45
N TRP A 149 24.85 -31.10 -18.72
CA TRP A 149 26.30 -31.37 -18.75
C TRP A 149 26.92 -31.07 -20.11
N VAL A 150 26.12 -31.10 -21.18
CA VAL A 150 26.59 -30.80 -22.53
C VAL A 150 26.87 -29.29 -22.65
N VAL A 151 27.96 -28.97 -23.33
CA VAL A 151 28.42 -27.63 -23.65
C VAL A 151 28.86 -27.60 -25.11
N ASN A 152 28.27 -26.72 -25.89
CA ASN A 152 28.44 -26.57 -27.33
C ASN A 152 28.81 -25.12 -27.65
N TYR A 153 29.96 -24.95 -28.30
CA TYR A 153 30.49 -23.65 -28.72
C TYR A 153 31.00 -23.74 -30.16
N PRO A 154 30.77 -22.72 -31.00
CA PRO A 154 29.95 -21.54 -30.74
C PRO A 154 28.44 -21.81 -30.91
N ASP A 155 28.08 -22.88 -31.63
CA ASP A 155 26.69 -23.23 -31.94
C ASP A 155 26.14 -24.23 -30.92
N VAL A 156 25.20 -23.78 -30.09
CA VAL A 156 24.62 -24.57 -29.00
C VAL A 156 23.85 -25.81 -29.50
N ARG A 157 23.33 -25.78 -30.73
CA ARG A 157 22.54 -26.87 -31.32
C ARG A 157 23.40 -27.89 -32.07
N ARG A 158 24.73 -27.74 -32.10
CA ARG A 158 25.66 -28.68 -32.76
C ARG A 158 26.53 -29.38 -31.73
N LEU A 159 26.31 -30.68 -31.51
CA LEU A 159 27.12 -31.47 -30.59
C LEU A 159 28.52 -31.77 -31.16
N ASN A 160 28.65 -31.92 -32.48
CA ASN A 160 29.84 -32.40 -33.17
C ASN A 160 30.40 -33.70 -32.54
N PRO A 161 29.59 -34.79 -32.46
CA PRO A 161 29.88 -35.94 -31.60
C PRO A 161 31.21 -36.63 -31.91
N ASN A 162 31.62 -36.64 -33.18
CA ASN A 162 32.81 -37.33 -33.67
C ASN A 162 34.05 -36.42 -33.79
N GLN A 163 33.96 -35.15 -33.37
CA GLN A 163 35.11 -34.24 -33.32
C GLN A 163 35.97 -34.52 -32.08
N ASN A 164 37.29 -34.38 -32.21
CA ASN A 164 38.21 -34.44 -31.07
C ASN A 164 37.86 -33.36 -30.04
N ALA A 165 37.70 -33.74 -28.78
CA ALA A 165 37.42 -32.82 -27.70
C ALA A 165 38.68 -32.03 -27.34
N THR A 166 38.55 -30.70 -27.31
CA THR A 166 39.62 -29.79 -26.90
C THR A 166 39.72 -29.70 -25.37
N ARG A 167 40.86 -29.22 -24.88
CA ARG A 167 41.10 -29.01 -23.44
C ARG A 167 40.10 -28.03 -22.82
N GLY A 168 39.70 -27.00 -23.55
CA GLY A 168 38.68 -26.04 -23.13
C GLY A 168 37.29 -26.67 -23.01
N GLU A 169 36.89 -27.53 -23.94
CA GLU A 169 35.61 -28.24 -23.91
C GLU A 169 35.55 -29.27 -22.79
N VAL A 170 36.61 -30.06 -22.62
CA VAL A 170 36.72 -31.03 -21.51
C VAL A 170 36.63 -30.31 -20.16
N ALA A 171 37.31 -29.18 -20.01
CA ALA A 171 37.17 -28.35 -18.82
C ALA A 171 35.71 -27.93 -18.60
N ALA A 172 35.04 -27.40 -19.65
CA ALA A 172 33.65 -26.97 -19.57
C ALA A 172 32.69 -28.09 -19.13
N PHE A 173 32.81 -29.30 -19.70
CA PHE A 173 32.00 -30.45 -19.28
C PHE A 173 32.22 -30.80 -17.80
N ILE A 174 33.49 -30.82 -17.34
CA ILE A 174 33.81 -31.11 -15.94
C ILE A 174 33.24 -30.04 -15.00
N CYS A 175 33.30 -28.75 -15.36
CA CYS A 175 32.67 -27.70 -14.57
C CYS A 175 31.15 -27.91 -14.44
N ARG A 176 30.46 -28.26 -15.53
CA ARG A 176 29.01 -28.52 -15.48
C ARG A 176 28.67 -29.69 -14.58
N VAL A 177 29.45 -30.77 -14.66
CA VAL A 177 29.24 -31.97 -13.83
C VAL A 177 29.51 -31.70 -12.35
N LEU A 178 30.52 -30.88 -12.03
CA LEU A 178 30.87 -30.49 -10.66
C LEU A 178 30.06 -29.30 -10.12
N ASN A 179 29.05 -28.81 -10.88
CA ASN A 179 28.27 -27.63 -10.55
C ASN A 179 29.12 -26.37 -10.26
N LEU A 180 30.25 -26.23 -10.96
CA LEU A 180 31.14 -25.07 -10.84
C LEU A 180 30.70 -23.92 -11.76
N PRO A 181 30.87 -22.66 -11.34
CA PRO A 181 30.59 -21.51 -12.19
C PRO A 181 31.59 -21.40 -13.36
N GLY A 182 31.26 -20.59 -14.36
CA GLY A 182 32.22 -20.21 -15.42
C GLY A 182 32.00 -20.82 -16.80
N VAL A 183 30.95 -21.61 -17.00
CA VAL A 183 30.44 -21.96 -18.33
C VAL A 183 29.27 -21.03 -18.66
N PRO A 184 29.38 -20.17 -19.70
CA PRO A 184 28.27 -19.32 -20.11
C PRO A 184 27.04 -20.15 -20.47
N PHE A 185 25.90 -19.83 -19.88
CA PHE A 185 24.72 -20.68 -19.96
C PHE A 185 24.21 -20.82 -21.40
N HIS A 186 24.36 -19.82 -22.27
CA HIS A 186 23.97 -19.91 -23.70
C HIS A 186 24.77 -20.94 -24.52
N TYR A 187 25.83 -21.55 -23.98
CA TYR A 187 26.52 -22.69 -24.60
C TYR A 187 26.00 -24.06 -24.11
N VAL A 188 25.00 -24.10 -23.22
CA VAL A 188 24.42 -25.36 -22.73
C VAL A 188 23.11 -25.64 -23.48
N PRO A 189 22.98 -26.78 -24.19
CA PRO A 189 21.74 -27.17 -24.86
C PRO A 189 20.61 -27.36 -23.87
N ARG A 190 19.52 -26.62 -24.05
CA ARG A 190 18.30 -26.66 -23.23
C ARG A 190 17.14 -26.02 -23.99
N GLU A 191 15.93 -26.16 -23.45
CA GLU A 191 14.79 -25.37 -23.92
C GLU A 191 15.02 -23.89 -23.60
N ASP A 192 14.39 -23.01 -24.37
CA ASP A 192 14.45 -21.57 -24.14
C ASP A 192 13.93 -21.26 -22.74
N LEU A 193 14.86 -21.17 -21.80
CA LEU A 193 14.61 -20.80 -20.42
C LEU A 193 13.91 -19.45 -20.36
N ILE A 194 14.28 -18.55 -21.28
CA ILE A 194 13.74 -17.20 -21.41
C ILE A 194 12.38 -17.32 -22.10
N ALA A 195 11.32 -17.28 -21.30
CA ALA A 195 9.94 -17.19 -21.79
C ALA A 195 9.67 -15.80 -22.39
N ILE A 196 10.20 -14.75 -21.74
CA ILE A 196 10.08 -13.36 -22.18
C ILE A 196 11.44 -12.70 -21.98
N ALA A 197 12.03 -12.20 -23.08
CA ALA A 197 13.35 -11.58 -23.05
C ALA A 197 13.41 -10.40 -22.06
N PRO A 198 14.54 -10.21 -21.34
CA PRO A 198 14.74 -9.06 -20.48
C PRO A 198 14.60 -7.74 -21.25
N GLN A 199 13.57 -6.97 -20.94
CA GLN A 199 13.23 -5.73 -21.64
C GLN A 199 12.54 -4.68 -20.76
N PHE A 200 12.09 -5.06 -19.55
CA PHE A 200 11.32 -4.20 -18.66
C PHE A 200 12.18 -3.56 -17.56
N GLU A 201 11.75 -2.41 -17.06
CA GLU A 201 12.47 -1.67 -16.00
C GLU A 201 12.19 -2.31 -14.64
N GLN A 202 10.97 -2.84 -14.50
CA GLN A 202 10.50 -3.66 -13.40
C GLN A 202 9.48 -4.67 -13.93
N ALA A 203 9.42 -5.85 -13.30
CA ALA A 203 8.47 -6.90 -13.64
C ALA A 203 8.10 -7.70 -12.38
N ASP A 204 6.81 -7.91 -12.14
CA ASP A 204 6.32 -8.67 -10.98
C ASP A 204 5.93 -10.11 -11.34
N SER A 205 5.70 -10.93 -10.32
CA SER A 205 5.21 -12.31 -10.52
C SER A 205 3.84 -12.32 -11.18
N PHE A 206 3.56 -13.35 -11.97
CA PHE A 206 2.24 -13.58 -12.56
C PHE A 206 1.20 -13.89 -11.49
N VAL A 207 0.04 -13.24 -11.59
CA VAL A 207 -1.15 -13.47 -10.77
C VAL A 207 -2.38 -13.31 -11.67
N GLU A 208 -3.28 -14.29 -11.67
CA GLU A 208 -4.46 -14.35 -12.54
C GLU A 208 -4.11 -14.28 -14.04
N GLY A 209 -2.99 -14.89 -14.43
CA GLY A 209 -2.52 -14.92 -15.82
C GLY A 209 -2.04 -13.56 -16.34
N ARG A 210 -1.73 -12.61 -15.44
CA ARG A 210 -1.23 -11.27 -15.75
C ARG A 210 -0.02 -10.92 -14.89
N ALA A 211 0.90 -10.15 -15.44
CA ALA A 211 1.97 -9.54 -14.65
C ALA A 211 2.09 -8.06 -14.95
N ARG A 212 2.25 -7.24 -13.91
CA ARG A 212 2.56 -5.82 -14.09
C ARG A 212 4.03 -5.67 -14.50
N VAL A 213 4.25 -4.83 -15.50
CA VAL A 213 5.57 -4.51 -16.02
C VAL A 213 5.71 -3.00 -16.18
N LYS A 214 6.92 -2.50 -15.99
CA LYS A 214 7.25 -1.09 -16.14
C LYS A 214 8.06 -0.87 -17.41
N ILE A 215 7.60 0.03 -18.28
CA ILE A 215 8.29 0.46 -19.50
C ILE A 215 8.45 1.98 -19.42
N GLY A 216 9.68 2.46 -19.39
CA GLY A 216 9.96 3.85 -19.00
C GLY A 216 9.53 4.11 -17.55
N ASP A 217 8.75 5.16 -17.32
CA ASP A 217 8.23 5.53 -16.00
C ASP A 217 6.81 4.98 -15.72
N LYS A 218 6.16 4.33 -16.69
CA LYS A 218 4.77 3.87 -16.60
C LYS A 218 4.62 2.36 -16.45
N TRP A 219 3.59 1.98 -15.69
CA TRP A 219 3.13 0.60 -15.54
C TRP A 219 2.10 0.24 -16.61
N GLY A 220 2.20 -1.00 -17.07
CA GLY A 220 1.21 -1.72 -17.89
C GLY A 220 1.16 -3.19 -17.47
N TYR A 221 0.44 -4.01 -18.23
CA TYR A 221 0.30 -5.44 -17.95
C TYR A 221 0.56 -6.27 -19.19
N ILE A 222 1.19 -7.42 -18.98
CA ILE A 222 1.41 -8.45 -20.00
C ILE A 222 0.67 -9.74 -19.66
N ASP A 223 0.39 -10.54 -20.69
CA ASP A 223 0.04 -11.95 -20.53
C ASP A 223 1.29 -12.84 -20.45
N SER A 224 1.09 -14.15 -20.26
CA SER A 224 2.17 -15.15 -20.12
C SER A 224 3.04 -15.33 -21.38
N THR A 225 2.62 -14.78 -22.52
CA THR A 225 3.42 -14.75 -23.77
C THR A 225 4.31 -13.51 -23.87
N GLY A 226 4.14 -12.56 -22.95
CA GLY A 226 4.82 -11.26 -22.96
C GLY A 226 4.11 -10.19 -23.79
N LYS A 227 2.91 -10.47 -24.31
CA LYS A 227 2.12 -9.50 -25.05
C LYS A 227 1.49 -8.49 -24.08
N LEU A 228 1.63 -7.20 -24.39
CA LEU A 228 0.96 -6.12 -23.66
C LEU A 228 -0.56 -6.24 -23.84
N VAL A 229 -1.26 -6.49 -22.74
CA VAL A 229 -2.72 -6.52 -22.68
C VAL A 229 -3.29 -5.22 -22.12
N ILE A 230 -2.49 -4.46 -21.36
CA ILE A 230 -2.79 -3.10 -20.92
C ILE A 230 -1.53 -2.28 -21.18
N GLN A 231 -1.66 -1.24 -22.00
CA GLN A 231 -0.53 -0.41 -22.42
C GLN A 231 0.09 0.33 -21.23
N PRO A 232 1.42 0.57 -21.21
CA PRO A 232 2.08 1.31 -20.14
C PRO A 232 1.63 2.77 -20.12
N GLN A 233 0.73 3.10 -19.19
CA GLN A 233 0.17 4.45 -19.03
C GLN A 233 -0.12 4.82 -17.56
N LEU A 234 0.06 3.87 -16.64
CA LEU A 234 -0.29 4.01 -15.23
C LEU A 234 0.92 4.50 -14.43
N ASN A 235 0.73 5.42 -13.48
CA ASN A 235 1.81 5.86 -12.60
C ASN A 235 2.09 4.84 -11.49
N GLU A 236 1.02 4.23 -10.97
CA GLU A 236 1.05 3.14 -9.99
C GLU A 236 0.02 2.09 -10.43
N ALA A 237 0.33 0.82 -10.19
CA ALA A 237 -0.52 -0.31 -10.57
C ALA A 237 -0.20 -1.50 -9.67
N ASP A 238 -1.23 -2.18 -9.16
CA ASP A 238 -1.13 -3.40 -8.35
C ASP A 238 -1.33 -4.68 -9.16
N ASN A 239 -0.98 -5.83 -8.58
CA ASN A 239 -1.33 -7.12 -9.18
C ASN A 239 -2.87 -7.26 -9.20
N PHE A 240 -3.36 -7.99 -10.20
CA PHE A 240 -4.76 -8.41 -10.20
C PHE A 240 -5.04 -9.29 -8.98
N SER A 241 -6.19 -9.07 -8.36
CA SER A 241 -6.73 -9.87 -7.27
C SER A 241 -8.25 -9.87 -7.37
N GLU A 242 -8.84 -11.05 -7.50
CA GLU A 242 -10.26 -11.28 -7.68
C GLU A 242 -10.86 -10.52 -8.87
N GLY A 243 -10.11 -10.46 -9.98
CA GLY A 243 -10.57 -9.82 -11.22
C GLY A 243 -10.32 -8.32 -11.33
N LEU A 244 -9.76 -7.69 -10.30
CA LEU A 244 -9.53 -6.25 -10.24
C LEU A 244 -8.09 -5.92 -9.88
N ALA A 245 -7.56 -4.84 -10.45
CA ALA A 245 -6.26 -4.27 -10.06
C ALA A 245 -6.42 -2.81 -9.65
N LEU A 246 -5.80 -2.43 -8.52
CA LEU A 246 -5.74 -1.05 -8.08
C LEU A 246 -4.73 -0.27 -8.94
N VAL A 247 -5.11 0.90 -9.43
CA VAL A 247 -4.25 1.74 -10.27
C VAL A 247 -4.36 3.22 -9.92
N ARG A 248 -3.28 3.96 -10.19
CA ARG A 248 -3.24 5.41 -10.09
C ARG A 248 -2.70 6.07 -11.35
N THR A 249 -3.33 7.18 -11.69
CA THR A 249 -2.87 8.11 -12.72
C THR A 249 -2.88 9.51 -12.12
N TYR A 250 -1.73 10.18 -12.12
CA TYR A 250 -1.63 11.56 -11.69
C TYR A 250 -1.44 12.46 -12.91
N GLN A 251 -2.08 13.62 -12.90
CA GLN A 251 -1.58 14.77 -13.64
C GLN A 251 -0.53 15.45 -12.76
N GLU A 252 0.65 15.76 -13.31
CA GLU A 252 1.71 16.48 -12.60
C GLU A 252 1.20 17.85 -12.13
N THR A 253 0.64 17.90 -10.93
CA THR A 253 0.42 19.13 -10.20
C THR A 253 1.52 19.18 -9.15
N ARG A 254 2.46 20.12 -9.35
CA ARG A 254 3.53 20.41 -8.39
C ARG A 254 2.89 20.82 -7.07
N LEU A 255 2.84 19.89 -6.11
CA LEU A 255 2.63 20.24 -4.72
C LEU A 255 3.96 20.77 -4.17
N VAL A 256 3.96 22.04 -3.81
CA VAL A 256 5.07 22.66 -3.07
C VAL A 256 5.11 21.99 -1.71
N THR A 257 6.16 21.21 -1.45
CA THR A 257 6.38 20.60 -0.13
C THR A 257 6.83 21.71 0.82
N PRO A 258 6.17 21.91 1.98
CA PRO A 258 6.68 22.84 2.97
C PRO A 258 8.04 22.34 3.47
N THR A 259 9.01 23.25 3.55
CA THR A 259 10.30 23.01 4.21
C THR A 259 10.08 22.59 5.65
N ALA A 260 10.68 21.47 6.06
CA ALA A 260 10.75 21.06 7.46
C ALA A 260 11.45 22.16 8.28
N GLY A 261 10.72 22.88 9.13
CA GLY A 261 11.32 23.94 9.93
C GLY A 261 10.42 24.79 10.84
N GLU A 262 9.10 24.91 10.62
CA GLU A 262 8.25 25.72 11.50
C GLU A 262 7.29 24.87 12.33
N THR A 263 7.47 24.90 13.66
CA THR A 263 6.95 23.89 14.59
C THR A 263 5.72 24.31 15.41
N SER A 264 5.08 25.45 15.11
CA SER A 264 3.85 25.88 15.80
C SER A 264 2.70 26.05 14.81
N PRO A 265 1.44 25.69 15.13
CA PRO A 265 0.28 26.00 14.30
C PRO A 265 0.04 27.52 14.18
N ALA A 266 -0.62 27.96 13.09
CA ALA A 266 -1.03 29.36 12.96
C ALA A 266 -2.18 29.69 13.92
N GLU A 267 -2.03 30.76 14.70
CA GLU A 267 -3.06 31.20 15.63
C GLU A 267 -4.21 31.91 14.88
N THR A 268 -5.44 31.44 15.11
CA THR A 268 -6.67 32.01 14.53
C THR A 268 -7.32 32.95 15.54
N ARG A 269 -7.49 34.22 15.17
CA ARG A 269 -8.15 35.25 15.99
C ARG A 269 -9.34 35.78 15.22
N GLY A 270 -10.48 35.13 15.41
CA GLY A 270 -11.66 35.29 14.57
C GLY A 270 -12.81 36.05 15.22
N VAL A 271 -13.67 36.64 14.40
CA VAL A 271 -14.95 37.21 14.85
C VAL A 271 -16.05 37.03 13.79
N TRP A 272 -17.25 36.66 14.23
CA TRP A 272 -18.43 36.62 13.37
C TRP A 272 -19.05 38.01 13.17
N LEU A 273 -19.47 38.29 11.93
CA LEU A 273 -20.18 39.51 11.57
C LEU A 273 -21.59 39.13 11.07
N THR A 274 -22.62 39.57 11.80
CA THR A 274 -24.02 39.24 11.52
C THR A 274 -24.72 40.38 10.80
N THR A 275 -25.86 40.10 10.14
CA THR A 275 -26.80 41.16 9.70
C THR A 275 -27.92 41.42 10.71
N THR A 276 -28.03 40.57 11.72
CA THR A 276 -29.00 40.66 12.81
C THR A 276 -28.33 41.27 14.03
N ASP A 277 -28.98 42.23 14.68
CA ASP A 277 -28.45 42.99 15.82
C ASP A 277 -27.09 43.66 15.59
N SER A 278 -26.72 43.93 14.33
CA SER A 278 -25.48 44.61 13.96
C SER A 278 -25.69 45.68 12.90
N ARG A 279 -24.82 46.70 12.90
CA ARG A 279 -24.80 47.77 11.89
C ARG A 279 -23.58 47.74 10.97
N VAL A 280 -22.74 46.71 11.04
CA VAL A 280 -21.51 46.62 10.24
C VAL A 280 -21.80 46.80 8.75
N PHE A 281 -22.83 46.13 8.22
CA PHE A 281 -23.15 46.13 6.79
C PHE A 281 -24.01 47.34 6.33
N SER A 282 -24.27 48.32 7.19
CA SER A 282 -25.18 49.44 6.87
C SER A 282 -24.67 50.32 5.73
N SER A 283 -23.35 50.50 5.59
CA SER A 283 -22.70 51.28 4.53
C SER A 283 -21.26 50.83 4.30
N LYS A 284 -20.64 51.23 3.18
CA LYS A 284 -19.23 50.94 2.88
C LYS A 284 -18.29 51.49 3.97
N GLU A 285 -18.62 52.65 4.53
CA GLU A 285 -17.84 53.30 5.60
C GLU A 285 -17.98 52.58 6.94
N SER A 286 -19.17 52.04 7.25
CA SER A 286 -19.36 51.20 8.45
C SER A 286 -18.53 49.92 8.37
N ILE A 287 -18.49 49.29 7.21
CA ILE A 287 -17.64 48.12 6.94
C ILE A 287 -16.17 48.49 7.14
N ALA A 288 -15.69 49.58 6.52
CA ALA A 288 -14.31 50.02 6.65
C ALA A 288 -13.91 50.28 8.11
N ARG A 289 -14.72 51.03 8.87
CA ARG A 289 -14.49 51.29 10.31
C ARG A 289 -14.47 50.02 11.15
N ALA A 290 -15.31 49.04 10.84
CA ALA A 290 -15.33 47.77 11.55
C ALA A 290 -14.03 46.99 11.29
N MET A 291 -13.53 46.97 10.04
CA MET A 291 -12.28 46.29 9.70
C MET A 291 -11.07 46.97 10.35
N ASP A 292 -11.02 48.31 10.34
CA ASP A 292 -9.99 49.08 11.05
C ASP A 292 -9.97 48.73 12.54
N PHE A 293 -11.13 48.81 13.21
CA PHE A 293 -11.26 48.48 14.63
C PHE A 293 -10.79 47.06 14.96
N LEU A 294 -11.13 46.07 14.12
CA LEU A 294 -10.75 44.68 14.35
C LEU A 294 -9.25 44.45 14.15
N ALA A 295 -8.66 45.01 13.10
CA ALA A 295 -7.22 44.94 12.87
C ALA A 295 -6.43 45.65 13.98
N GLU A 296 -6.86 46.83 14.40
CA GLU A 296 -6.27 47.56 15.55
C GLU A 296 -6.40 46.79 16.86
N THR A 297 -7.45 45.98 17.01
CA THR A 297 -7.65 45.12 18.19
C THR A 297 -6.77 43.86 18.15
N GLY A 298 -6.23 43.49 16.99
CA GLY A 298 -5.34 42.35 16.79
C GLY A 298 -6.03 41.07 16.29
N PHE A 299 -7.26 41.18 15.76
CA PHE A 299 -7.90 40.10 14.99
C PHE A 299 -7.19 39.90 13.66
N ASN A 300 -7.26 38.68 13.11
CA ASN A 300 -6.63 38.35 11.84
C ASN A 300 -7.59 37.76 10.80
N VAL A 301 -8.80 37.35 11.19
CA VAL A 301 -9.81 36.82 10.26
C VAL A 301 -11.23 37.21 10.67
N VAL A 302 -12.10 37.44 9.69
CA VAL A 302 -13.52 37.73 9.89
C VAL A 302 -14.42 36.74 9.17
N PHE A 303 -15.58 36.47 9.77
CA PHE A 303 -16.58 35.54 9.25
C PHE A 303 -17.90 36.27 8.96
N PRO A 304 -18.02 36.97 7.81
CA PRO A 304 -19.22 37.70 7.46
C PRO A 304 -20.34 36.77 7.00
N VAL A 305 -21.55 36.95 7.54
CA VAL A 305 -22.71 36.22 7.05
C VAL A 305 -23.01 36.59 5.60
N VAL A 306 -23.16 35.58 4.73
CA VAL A 306 -23.47 35.78 3.30
C VAL A 306 -24.74 35.08 2.85
N TRP A 307 -25.28 34.16 3.65
CA TRP A 307 -26.53 33.47 3.40
C TRP A 307 -27.38 33.41 4.68
N ASN A 308 -28.44 34.22 4.70
CA ASN A 308 -29.35 34.33 5.84
C ASN A 308 -30.77 34.63 5.35
N ASN A 309 -31.76 33.97 5.96
CA ASN A 309 -33.19 34.18 5.72
C ASN A 309 -33.58 34.20 4.24
N ALA A 310 -33.10 33.20 3.50
CA ALA A 310 -33.37 33.03 2.07
C ALA A 310 -32.92 34.20 1.18
N ALA A 311 -31.87 34.93 1.59
CA ALA A 311 -31.25 35.99 0.81
C ALA A 311 -29.73 35.97 0.96
N THR A 312 -29.04 36.50 -0.04
CA THR A 312 -27.59 36.65 -0.07
C THR A 312 -27.17 38.07 0.34
N LEU A 313 -25.99 38.20 0.95
CA LEU A 313 -25.33 39.50 1.20
C LEU A 313 -24.66 40.05 -0.08
N TYR A 314 -24.61 39.27 -1.14
CA TYR A 314 -23.94 39.58 -2.41
C TYR A 314 -24.89 39.35 -3.60
N PRO A 315 -24.68 40.00 -4.75
CA PRO A 315 -25.46 39.74 -5.96
C PRO A 315 -25.26 38.30 -6.46
N SER A 316 -26.33 37.51 -6.48
CA SER A 316 -26.31 36.08 -6.80
C SER A 316 -27.18 35.79 -8.03
N ARG A 317 -26.55 35.23 -9.07
CA ARG A 317 -27.28 34.71 -10.24
C ARG A 317 -28.05 33.45 -9.87
N VAL A 318 -27.46 32.60 -9.01
CA VAL A 318 -28.12 31.39 -8.51
C VAL A 318 -29.46 31.74 -7.85
N MET A 319 -29.50 32.76 -6.99
CA MET A 319 -30.74 33.22 -6.36
C MET A 319 -31.69 33.91 -7.36
N LEU A 320 -31.17 34.73 -8.26
CA LEU A 320 -31.99 35.41 -9.28
C LEU A 320 -32.73 34.40 -10.16
N GLU A 321 -32.03 33.39 -10.67
CA GLU A 321 -32.57 32.38 -11.57
C GLU A 321 -33.55 31.42 -10.88
N ASN A 322 -33.34 31.10 -9.60
CA ASN A 322 -34.17 30.14 -8.87
C ASN A 322 -35.35 30.77 -8.13
N PHE A 323 -35.21 32.02 -7.66
CA PHE A 323 -36.12 32.64 -6.69
C PHE A 323 -36.42 34.11 -6.97
N GLU A 324 -36.03 34.62 -8.14
CA GLU A 324 -36.34 35.99 -8.60
C GLU A 324 -35.85 37.06 -7.59
N LEU A 325 -34.75 36.77 -6.90
CA LEU A 325 -34.11 37.64 -5.91
C LEU A 325 -32.61 37.61 -6.15
N GLU A 326 -32.02 38.70 -6.60
CA GLU A 326 -30.56 38.74 -6.80
C GLU A 326 -29.79 38.90 -5.50
N ILE A 327 -30.31 39.70 -4.56
CA ILE A 327 -29.67 40.06 -3.30
C ILE A 327 -30.74 40.45 -2.28
N ASP A 328 -30.43 40.43 -0.98
CA ASP A 328 -31.30 41.01 0.03
C ASP A 328 -31.69 42.47 -0.34
N PRO A 329 -32.99 42.83 -0.34
CA PRO A 329 -33.44 44.16 -0.75
C PRO A 329 -32.80 45.32 0.01
N ARG A 330 -32.30 45.10 1.24
CA ARG A 330 -31.58 46.11 2.04
C ARG A 330 -30.30 46.60 1.36
N TYR A 331 -29.74 45.82 0.45
CA TYR A 331 -28.45 46.11 -0.21
C TYR A 331 -28.58 46.32 -1.72
N LYS A 332 -29.80 46.53 -2.23
CA LYS A 332 -30.03 46.77 -3.66
C LYS A 332 -29.11 47.87 -4.21
N GLY A 333 -28.35 47.54 -5.26
CA GLY A 333 -27.39 48.46 -5.89
C GLY A 333 -26.00 48.51 -5.22
N ARG A 334 -25.75 47.66 -4.22
CA ARG A 334 -24.45 47.49 -3.56
C ARG A 334 -24.01 46.03 -3.60
N ASP A 335 -22.73 45.82 -3.34
CA ASP A 335 -22.15 44.51 -3.07
C ASP A 335 -21.38 44.57 -1.73
N PRO A 336 -22.08 44.42 -0.59
CA PRO A 336 -21.45 44.49 0.72
C PRO A 336 -20.35 43.44 0.95
N LEU A 337 -20.39 42.29 0.27
CA LEU A 337 -19.32 41.29 0.39
C LEU A 337 -18.05 41.79 -0.30
N ALA A 338 -18.15 42.30 -1.53
CA ALA A 338 -17.00 42.91 -2.22
C ALA A 338 -16.43 44.10 -1.44
N GLU A 339 -17.30 44.98 -0.92
CA GLU A 339 -16.90 46.13 -0.09
C GLU A 339 -16.15 45.68 1.18
N LEU A 340 -16.57 44.58 1.80
CA LEU A 340 -15.90 44.01 2.97
C LEU A 340 -14.55 43.39 2.63
N ILE A 341 -14.46 42.64 1.54
CA ILE A 341 -13.20 42.04 1.10
C ILE A 341 -12.15 43.13 0.81
N GLU A 342 -12.55 44.20 0.13
CA GLU A 342 -11.69 45.36 -0.12
C GLU A 342 -11.20 45.99 1.19
N ALA A 343 -12.11 46.22 2.14
CA ALA A 343 -11.77 46.81 3.43
C ALA A 343 -10.89 45.91 4.31
N ALA A 344 -11.16 44.61 4.34
CA ALA A 344 -10.42 43.62 5.12
C ALA A 344 -9.00 43.44 4.57
N LYS A 345 -8.85 43.33 3.24
CA LYS A 345 -7.55 43.20 2.57
C LYS A 345 -6.65 44.41 2.83
N ARG A 346 -7.21 45.62 2.87
CA ARG A 346 -6.48 46.86 3.20
C ARG A 346 -5.79 46.79 4.58
N VAL A 347 -6.40 46.10 5.53
CA VAL A 347 -5.90 45.99 6.92
C VAL A 347 -5.31 44.62 7.25
N GLY A 348 -5.15 43.74 6.25
CA GLY A 348 -4.54 42.42 6.42
C GLY A 348 -5.41 41.36 7.10
N LEU A 349 -6.74 41.54 7.10
CA LEU A 349 -7.68 40.54 7.63
C LEU A 349 -8.06 39.51 6.55
N GLY A 350 -8.03 38.22 6.92
CA GLY A 350 -8.63 37.15 6.14
C GLY A 350 -10.16 37.23 6.15
N VAL A 351 -10.81 36.74 5.09
CA VAL A 351 -12.27 36.76 4.95
C VAL A 351 -12.78 35.36 4.64
N ILE A 352 -13.63 34.83 5.52
CA ILE A 352 -14.27 33.52 5.37
C ILE A 352 -15.79 33.69 5.39
N PRO A 353 -16.46 33.83 4.23
CA PRO A 353 -17.91 33.95 4.15
C PRO A 353 -18.67 32.83 4.86
N TRP A 354 -19.64 33.21 5.67
CA TRP A 354 -20.41 32.33 6.55
C TRP A 354 -21.83 32.11 6.01
N PHE A 355 -22.18 30.86 5.72
CA PHE A 355 -23.48 30.46 5.19
C PHE A 355 -24.45 30.07 6.32
N GLU A 356 -24.76 31.03 7.20
CA GLU A 356 -25.49 30.85 8.48
C GLU A 356 -26.78 30.05 8.38
N TYR A 357 -27.66 30.36 7.44
CA TYR A 357 -28.93 29.63 7.39
C TYR A 357 -28.75 28.18 6.94
N GLY A 358 -27.68 27.85 6.22
CA GLY A 358 -27.45 26.50 5.70
C GLY A 358 -28.70 25.91 5.05
N PHE A 359 -29.22 24.82 5.64
CA PHE A 359 -30.46 24.15 5.23
C PHE A 359 -31.75 24.67 5.90
N ALA A 360 -31.68 25.68 6.76
CA ALA A 360 -32.87 26.38 7.24
C ALA A 360 -33.48 27.21 6.09
N SER A 361 -34.79 27.05 5.89
CA SER A 361 -35.56 27.76 4.87
C SER A 361 -35.98 29.15 5.30
N SER A 362 -36.36 29.30 6.57
CA SER A 362 -36.86 30.54 7.16
C SER A 362 -36.86 30.49 8.69
N TYR A 363 -37.26 31.59 9.32
CA TYR A 363 -37.50 31.69 10.77
C TYR A 363 -38.90 32.26 11.03
N ASN A 364 -39.81 31.45 11.58
CA ASN A 364 -41.21 31.81 11.86
C ASN A 364 -41.96 32.40 10.64
N GLN A 365 -41.73 31.85 9.45
CA GLN A 365 -42.39 32.29 8.20
C GLN A 365 -43.10 31.15 7.47
N ASN A 366 -43.32 30.00 8.13
CA ASN A 366 -43.97 28.83 7.56
C ASN A 366 -43.29 28.35 6.26
N GLY A 367 -41.96 28.32 6.27
CA GLY A 367 -41.11 27.88 5.15
C GLY A 367 -40.64 29.01 4.22
N GLY A 368 -41.17 30.22 4.39
CA GLY A 368 -40.71 31.44 3.73
C GLY A 368 -40.71 31.36 2.21
N ARG A 369 -39.88 32.19 1.57
CA ARG A 369 -39.81 32.31 0.10
C ARG A 369 -39.45 30.99 -0.59
N LEU A 370 -38.50 30.25 -0.01
CA LEU A 370 -37.96 29.04 -0.65
C LEU A 370 -39.04 27.97 -0.76
N LEU A 371 -39.75 27.67 0.34
CA LEU A 371 -40.79 26.63 0.33
C LEU A 371 -42.12 27.12 -0.25
N ALA A 372 -42.36 28.43 -0.32
CA ALA A 372 -43.48 28.97 -1.10
C ALA A 372 -43.31 28.70 -2.61
N LYS A 373 -42.08 28.78 -3.13
CA LYS A 373 -41.76 28.51 -4.54
C LYS A 373 -41.55 27.02 -4.82
N LYS A 374 -40.90 26.31 -3.89
CA LYS A 374 -40.52 24.88 -4.01
C LYS A 374 -40.98 24.08 -2.78
N PRO A 375 -42.29 23.83 -2.61
CA PRO A 375 -42.84 23.15 -1.44
C PRO A 375 -42.36 21.71 -1.27
N GLU A 376 -41.91 21.07 -2.35
CA GLU A 376 -41.31 19.74 -2.38
C GLU A 376 -39.95 19.67 -1.69
N TRP A 377 -39.27 20.81 -1.49
CA TRP A 377 -38.01 20.89 -0.76
C TRP A 377 -38.18 20.86 0.76
N ALA A 378 -39.41 20.83 1.28
CA ALA A 378 -39.67 20.86 2.72
C ALA A 378 -39.20 19.57 3.42
N ALA A 379 -38.40 19.71 4.48
CA ALA A 379 -38.14 18.60 5.40
C ALA A 379 -39.42 18.24 6.16
N ARG A 380 -39.60 16.94 6.42
CA ARG A 380 -40.78 16.42 7.11
C ARG A 380 -40.42 15.68 8.39
N ASP A 381 -41.23 15.91 9.43
CA ASP A 381 -41.20 15.13 10.67
C ASP A 381 -41.94 13.79 10.53
N ALA A 382 -41.89 12.94 11.55
CA ALA A 382 -42.56 11.63 11.56
C ALA A 382 -44.09 11.69 11.40
N LYS A 383 -44.70 12.88 11.52
CA LYS A 383 -46.14 13.12 11.32
C LYS A 383 -46.44 13.73 9.94
N GLY A 384 -45.44 13.87 9.08
CA GLY A 384 -45.54 14.49 7.75
C GLY A 384 -45.67 16.01 7.78
N LYS A 385 -45.48 16.66 8.94
CA LYS A 385 -45.54 18.13 9.05
C LYS A 385 -44.23 18.75 8.60
N LEU A 386 -44.27 20.03 8.21
CA LEU A 386 -43.06 20.82 7.96
C LEU A 386 -42.18 20.77 9.21
N LEU A 387 -40.92 20.39 9.03
CA LEU A 387 -39.97 20.26 10.12
C LEU A 387 -39.62 21.63 10.70
N THR A 388 -39.83 21.80 12.00
CA THR A 388 -39.47 23.00 12.73
C THR A 388 -38.66 22.68 13.99
N LYS A 389 -37.68 23.53 14.31
CA LYS A 389 -36.90 23.47 15.57
C LYS A 389 -36.35 24.85 15.91
N ASN A 390 -36.53 25.29 17.16
CA ASN A 390 -36.12 26.62 17.62
C ASN A 390 -36.60 27.74 16.69
N ASN A 391 -37.87 27.69 16.27
CA ASN A 391 -38.52 28.63 15.35
C ASN A 391 -38.00 28.63 13.90
N PHE A 392 -36.99 27.82 13.56
CA PHE A 392 -36.56 27.64 12.18
C PHE A 392 -37.38 26.56 11.49
N GLU A 393 -37.75 26.81 10.23
CA GLU A 393 -38.32 25.82 9.32
C GLU A 393 -37.25 25.31 8.34
N TRP A 394 -37.26 24.03 7.98
CA TRP A 394 -36.11 23.39 7.34
C TRP A 394 -36.38 22.85 5.92
N LEU A 395 -35.38 23.01 5.05
CA LEU A 395 -35.27 22.30 3.79
C LEU A 395 -34.84 20.84 4.04
N ASN A 396 -35.20 19.94 3.13
CA ASN A 396 -34.76 18.55 3.16
C ASN A 396 -33.27 18.47 2.78
N ALA A 397 -32.40 18.45 3.79
CA ALA A 397 -30.95 18.36 3.62
C ALA A 397 -30.48 17.05 2.94
N PHE A 398 -31.35 16.04 2.77
CA PHE A 398 -31.05 14.79 2.06
C PHE A 398 -31.47 14.81 0.58
N ASP A 399 -32.22 15.84 0.17
CA ASP A 399 -32.64 16.03 -1.21
C ASP A 399 -31.49 16.57 -2.05
N THR A 400 -31.20 15.90 -3.17
CA THR A 400 -30.07 16.27 -4.03
C THR A 400 -30.22 17.64 -4.69
N GLN A 401 -31.43 18.09 -4.99
CA GLN A 401 -31.66 19.42 -5.57
C GLN A 401 -31.41 20.51 -4.53
N VAL A 402 -31.87 20.31 -3.29
CA VAL A 402 -31.58 21.21 -2.16
C VAL A 402 -30.08 21.30 -1.91
N GLN A 403 -29.39 20.15 -1.85
CA GLN A 403 -27.93 20.11 -1.71
C GLN A 403 -27.21 20.83 -2.85
N ASN A 404 -27.62 20.60 -4.10
CA ASN A 404 -27.00 21.23 -5.27
C ASN A 404 -27.25 22.74 -5.32
N PHE A 405 -28.40 23.22 -4.87
CA PHE A 405 -28.69 24.64 -4.75
C PHE A 405 -27.74 25.32 -3.76
N LEU A 406 -27.62 24.76 -2.54
CA LEU A 406 -26.74 25.32 -1.53
C LEU A 406 -25.26 25.25 -1.94
N MET A 407 -24.86 24.13 -2.56
CA MET A 407 -23.54 23.99 -3.19
C MET A 407 -23.29 25.11 -4.21
N SER A 408 -24.26 25.39 -5.07
CA SER A 408 -24.12 26.40 -6.13
C SER A 408 -23.91 27.80 -5.57
N LEU A 409 -24.58 28.16 -4.46
CA LEU A 409 -24.33 29.43 -3.76
C LEU A 409 -22.89 29.50 -3.26
N ILE A 410 -22.38 28.44 -2.64
CA ILE A 410 -21.02 28.39 -2.12
C ILE A 410 -19.99 28.51 -3.25
N LEU A 411 -20.18 27.75 -4.34
CA LEU A 411 -19.29 27.78 -5.49
C LEU A 411 -19.36 29.11 -6.25
N GLU A 412 -20.49 29.80 -6.25
CA GLU A 412 -20.62 31.15 -6.80
C GLU A 412 -19.75 32.15 -6.04
N VAL A 413 -19.74 32.10 -4.70
CA VAL A 413 -18.87 32.98 -3.90
C VAL A 413 -17.39 32.66 -4.16
N ILE A 414 -17.02 31.39 -4.15
CA ILE A 414 -15.63 30.96 -4.37
C ILE A 414 -15.08 31.40 -5.74
N LYS A 415 -15.92 31.37 -6.79
CA LYS A 415 -15.51 31.73 -8.15
C LYS A 415 -15.42 33.24 -8.39
N ASN A 416 -16.21 34.02 -7.65
CA ASN A 416 -16.40 35.43 -7.94
C ASN A 416 -15.64 36.37 -6.99
N TYR A 417 -15.16 35.88 -5.83
CA TYR A 417 -14.58 36.72 -4.79
C TYR A 417 -13.21 36.21 -4.32
N ASP A 418 -12.30 37.14 -4.02
CA ASP A 418 -10.98 36.89 -3.43
C ASP A 418 -11.10 36.66 -1.91
N ILE A 419 -11.53 35.46 -1.55
CA ILE A 419 -11.79 35.03 -0.17
C ILE A 419 -10.71 34.05 0.31
N THR A 420 -10.59 33.89 1.62
CA THR A 420 -9.62 32.96 2.23
C THR A 420 -10.20 31.58 2.50
N GLY A 421 -11.52 31.44 2.51
CA GLY A 421 -12.19 30.17 2.79
C GLY A 421 -13.70 30.29 2.78
N ILE A 422 -14.41 29.26 3.22
CA ILE A 422 -15.87 29.25 3.43
C ILE A 422 -16.20 28.66 4.80
N GLN A 423 -17.30 29.11 5.40
CA GLN A 423 -17.79 28.58 6.67
C GLN A 423 -19.26 28.13 6.62
N GLY A 424 -19.53 26.93 7.15
CA GLY A 424 -20.84 26.49 7.66
C GLY A 424 -20.91 26.54 9.19
N ASP A 425 -22.10 26.54 9.78
CA ASP A 425 -22.29 26.60 11.25
C ASP A 425 -23.19 25.45 11.77
N ASP A 426 -23.97 25.69 12.82
CA ASP A 426 -24.94 24.76 13.39
C ASP A 426 -26.13 24.43 12.44
N ARG A 427 -26.17 25.01 11.23
CA ARG A 427 -27.18 24.72 10.19
C ARG A 427 -26.57 24.18 8.88
N LEU A 428 -25.24 24.05 8.76
CA LEU A 428 -24.57 23.59 7.53
C LEU A 428 -23.35 22.66 7.76
N PRO A 429 -23.39 21.41 7.24
CA PRO A 429 -24.62 20.66 7.00
C PRO A 429 -25.26 20.32 8.32
N ALA A 430 -26.58 20.45 8.40
CA ALA A 430 -27.37 20.07 9.57
C ALA A 430 -28.81 19.76 9.15
N LEU A 431 -29.48 18.95 9.95
CA LEU A 431 -30.93 18.82 9.94
C LEU A 431 -31.39 18.38 11.34
N PRO A 432 -32.45 18.97 11.91
CA PRO A 432 -33.02 18.49 13.16
C PRO A 432 -33.24 16.98 13.14
N SER A 433 -32.85 16.30 14.23
CA SER A 433 -32.98 14.85 14.37
C SER A 433 -34.41 14.34 14.16
N GLU A 434 -35.41 15.20 14.36
CA GLU A 434 -36.83 14.96 14.16
C GLU A 434 -37.25 14.85 12.67
N GLY A 435 -36.38 15.26 11.73
CA GLY A 435 -36.62 15.30 10.29
C GLY A 435 -36.34 14.00 9.54
N GLY A 436 -36.35 14.05 8.20
CA GLY A 436 -35.97 12.92 7.34
C GLY A 436 -37.04 11.83 7.16
N TYR A 437 -38.29 12.13 7.51
CA TYR A 437 -39.43 11.23 7.34
C TYR A 437 -40.22 11.50 6.05
N ASP A 438 -39.64 12.23 5.10
CA ASP A 438 -40.21 12.37 3.76
C ASP A 438 -40.13 11.04 2.99
N ALA A 439 -41.03 10.86 2.01
CA ALA A 439 -41.18 9.60 1.29
C ALA A 439 -39.90 9.12 0.59
N ASN A 440 -39.10 10.05 0.06
CA ASN A 440 -37.86 9.71 -0.64
C ASN A 440 -36.80 9.20 0.34
N THR A 441 -36.60 9.89 1.46
CA THR A 441 -35.64 9.47 2.50
C THR A 441 -36.04 8.14 3.13
N VAL A 442 -37.33 7.96 3.45
CA VAL A 442 -37.87 6.71 4.00
C VAL A 442 -37.70 5.56 2.99
N GLY A 443 -37.99 5.79 1.72
CA GLY A 443 -37.82 4.81 0.65
C GLY A 443 -36.36 4.36 0.50
N ARG A 444 -35.40 5.30 0.57
CA ARG A 444 -33.97 4.99 0.55
C ARG A 444 -33.52 4.14 1.74
N TYR A 445 -34.02 4.44 2.93
CA TYR A 445 -33.74 3.64 4.13
C TYR A 445 -34.28 2.22 4.00
N PHE A 446 -35.53 2.07 3.52
CA PHE A 446 -36.14 0.76 3.30
C PHE A 446 -35.37 -0.07 2.26
N GLN A 447 -34.93 0.54 1.17
CA GLN A 447 -34.11 -0.13 0.16
C GLN A 447 -32.79 -0.66 0.74
N GLN A 448 -32.18 0.07 1.67
CA GLN A 448 -30.89 -0.30 2.25
C GLN A 448 -31.00 -1.35 3.37
N PHE A 449 -32.04 -1.27 4.22
CA PHE A 449 -32.15 -2.12 5.41
C PHE A 449 -33.34 -3.09 5.38
N ASN A 450 -34.17 -3.05 4.34
CA ASN A 450 -35.37 -3.88 4.19
C ASN A 450 -36.37 -3.78 5.36
N HIS A 451 -36.40 -2.63 6.02
CA HIS A 451 -37.40 -2.28 7.02
C HIS A 451 -37.59 -0.75 7.08
N TYR A 452 -38.75 -0.31 7.57
CA TYR A 452 -39.02 1.13 7.72
C TYR A 452 -38.20 1.74 8.87
N PRO A 453 -37.89 3.05 8.83
CA PRO A 453 -37.20 3.71 9.92
C PRO A 453 -38.08 3.73 11.20
N PRO A 454 -37.45 3.70 12.38
CA PRO A 454 -38.14 3.75 13.65
C PRO A 454 -38.83 5.10 13.89
N SER A 455 -39.90 5.07 14.70
CA SER A 455 -40.61 6.29 15.11
C SER A 455 -39.79 7.16 16.06
N ASN A 456 -38.83 6.59 16.79
CA ASN A 456 -37.87 7.33 17.58
C ASN A 456 -36.81 7.98 16.67
N PRO A 457 -36.77 9.31 16.52
CA PRO A 457 -35.77 9.99 15.70
C PRO A 457 -34.33 9.79 16.19
N LYS A 458 -34.14 9.41 17.46
CA LYS A 458 -32.83 9.22 18.08
C LYS A 458 -32.45 7.74 18.24
N ASP A 459 -33.16 6.84 17.54
CA ASP A 459 -32.69 5.47 17.36
C ASP A 459 -31.27 5.48 16.76
N ALA A 460 -30.39 4.61 17.26
CA ALA A 460 -28.97 4.67 16.93
C ALA A 460 -28.68 4.47 15.43
N GLN A 461 -29.33 3.49 14.78
CA GLN A 461 -29.12 3.21 13.36
C GLN A 461 -29.71 4.33 12.50
N TRP A 462 -30.91 4.79 12.83
CA TRP A 462 -31.58 5.86 12.08
C TRP A 462 -30.90 7.22 12.20
N LEU A 463 -30.40 7.54 13.41
CA LEU A 463 -29.65 8.76 13.68
C LEU A 463 -28.31 8.73 12.92
N GLN A 464 -27.55 7.63 13.03
CA GLN A 464 -26.25 7.51 12.38
C GLN A 464 -26.37 7.54 10.85
N TRP A 465 -27.30 6.77 10.28
CA TRP A 465 -27.47 6.72 8.82
C TRP A 465 -27.74 8.11 8.22
N ARG A 466 -28.57 8.92 8.87
CA ARG A 466 -28.84 10.29 8.42
C ARG A 466 -27.67 11.24 8.64
N GLY A 467 -26.93 11.10 9.75
CA GLY A 467 -25.68 11.84 9.96
C GLY A 467 -24.62 11.53 8.89
N ASP A 468 -24.54 10.28 8.45
CA ASP A 468 -23.65 9.87 7.36
C ASP A 468 -24.06 10.49 6.02
N LEU A 469 -25.36 10.63 5.74
CA LEU A 469 -25.84 11.35 4.54
C LEU A 469 -25.39 12.82 4.51
N LEU A 470 -25.40 13.52 5.66
CA LEU A 470 -24.88 14.89 5.75
C LEU A 470 -23.36 14.95 5.61
N THR A 471 -22.66 13.96 6.18
CA THR A 471 -21.20 13.82 6.03
C THR A 471 -20.81 13.55 4.57
N HIS A 472 -21.62 12.80 3.82
CA HIS A 472 -21.42 12.62 2.37
C HIS A 472 -21.60 13.93 1.60
N PHE A 473 -22.56 14.78 1.98
CA PHE A 473 -22.68 16.11 1.39
C PHE A 473 -21.45 16.98 1.68
N LEU A 474 -20.97 17.00 2.93
CA LEU A 474 -19.73 17.73 3.29
C LEU A 474 -18.53 17.22 2.49
N THR A 475 -18.43 15.89 2.31
CA THR A 475 -17.36 15.28 1.49
C THR A 475 -17.44 15.75 0.04
N ARG A 476 -18.63 15.85 -0.54
CA ARG A 476 -18.82 16.43 -1.89
C ARG A 476 -18.44 17.90 -1.92
N LEU A 477 -18.93 18.70 -0.97
CA LEU A 477 -18.61 20.13 -0.86
C LEU A 477 -17.10 20.34 -0.82
N TYR A 478 -16.43 19.62 0.07
CA TYR A 478 -14.98 19.66 0.21
C TYR A 478 -14.28 19.44 -1.14
N ARG A 479 -14.67 18.41 -1.90
CA ARG A 479 -14.08 18.10 -3.22
C ARG A 479 -14.27 19.21 -4.24
N GLU A 480 -15.48 19.74 -4.34
CA GLU A 480 -15.77 20.82 -5.31
C GLU A 480 -15.00 22.10 -4.97
N VAL A 481 -14.87 22.43 -3.68
CA VAL A 481 -14.10 23.59 -3.20
C VAL A 481 -12.62 23.47 -3.59
N ILE A 482 -11.96 22.38 -3.22
CA ILE A 482 -10.53 22.22 -3.48
C ILE A 482 -10.19 22.00 -4.95
N ALA A 483 -11.14 21.49 -5.75
CA ALA A 483 -10.96 21.36 -7.19
C ALA A 483 -10.91 22.73 -7.89
N ILE A 484 -11.52 23.76 -7.29
CA ILE A 484 -11.43 25.14 -7.77
C ILE A 484 -10.18 25.82 -7.23
N ASN A 485 -9.97 25.77 -5.91
CA ASN A 485 -8.80 26.35 -5.28
C ASN A 485 -8.40 25.53 -4.03
N PRO A 486 -7.27 24.78 -4.09
CA PRO A 486 -6.84 23.92 -2.99
C PRO A 486 -6.42 24.67 -1.71
N GLU A 487 -6.12 25.97 -1.83
CA GLU A 487 -5.68 26.81 -0.70
C GLU A 487 -6.85 27.33 0.15
N LEU A 488 -8.10 27.21 -0.31
CA LEU A 488 -9.27 27.70 0.44
C LEU A 488 -9.50 26.90 1.72
N ILE A 489 -9.62 27.62 2.83
CA ILE A 489 -9.96 27.05 4.14
C ILE A 489 -11.42 26.61 4.17
N ILE A 490 -11.68 25.36 4.56
CA ILE A 490 -13.02 24.87 4.85
C ILE A 490 -13.21 24.88 6.37
N SER A 491 -14.01 25.82 6.85
CA SER A 491 -14.31 26.01 8.27
C SER A 491 -15.73 25.55 8.61
N LEU A 492 -15.94 24.95 9.77
CA LEU A 492 -17.28 24.63 10.29
C LEU A 492 -17.43 25.02 11.76
N SER A 493 -18.60 25.55 12.16
CA SER A 493 -18.90 25.91 13.55
C SER A 493 -20.11 25.16 14.11
N PRO A 494 -20.01 23.85 14.36
CA PRO A 494 -21.13 23.05 14.86
C PRO A 494 -21.37 23.26 16.35
N SER A 495 -22.54 22.82 16.82
CA SER A 495 -22.75 22.60 18.25
C SER A 495 -21.81 21.51 18.80
N PRO A 496 -21.44 21.53 20.09
CA PRO A 496 -20.49 20.55 20.66
C PRO A 496 -20.92 19.09 20.50
N TYR A 497 -20.01 18.20 20.14
CA TYR A 497 -20.25 16.75 20.07
C TYR A 497 -20.38 16.14 21.47
N PRO A 498 -21.29 15.17 21.72
CA PRO A 498 -22.22 14.55 20.76
C PRO A 498 -23.58 15.25 20.65
N TRP A 499 -23.77 16.41 21.26
CA TRP A 499 -25.08 17.09 21.24
C TRP A 499 -25.46 17.55 19.83
N GLY A 500 -24.52 18.16 19.08
CA GLY A 500 -24.76 18.55 17.69
C GLY A 500 -25.18 17.38 16.81
N PHE A 501 -24.57 16.21 17.00
CA PHE A 501 -24.95 14.98 16.30
C PHE A 501 -26.36 14.52 16.69
N LYS A 502 -26.65 14.44 18.00
CA LYS A 502 -27.94 13.94 18.50
C LYS A 502 -29.13 14.84 18.18
N GLU A 503 -28.91 16.15 18.07
CA GLU A 503 -30.00 17.11 17.87
C GLU A 503 -30.13 17.62 16.43
N TYR A 504 -29.01 17.66 15.68
CA TYR A 504 -28.91 18.28 14.36
C TYR A 504 -28.17 17.41 13.33
N LEU A 505 -27.89 16.15 13.65
CA LEU A 505 -27.19 15.21 12.77
C LEU A 505 -25.79 15.68 12.36
N GLN A 506 -25.21 16.64 13.10
CA GLN A 506 -23.87 17.16 12.87
C GLN A 506 -22.82 16.25 13.54
N ASP A 507 -22.33 15.27 12.80
CA ASP A 507 -21.30 14.36 13.27
C ASP A 507 -19.90 14.96 13.11
N SER A 508 -19.61 16.00 13.89
CA SER A 508 -18.33 16.72 13.83
C SER A 508 -17.12 15.85 14.17
N GLN A 509 -17.30 14.78 14.95
CA GLN A 509 -16.28 13.76 15.16
C GLN A 509 -15.88 13.12 13.84
N ALA A 510 -16.86 12.68 13.05
CA ALA A 510 -16.63 12.11 11.72
C ALA A 510 -15.91 13.08 10.78
N TRP A 511 -16.26 14.37 10.84
CA TRP A 511 -15.70 15.38 9.95
C TRP A 511 -14.22 15.62 10.25
N ILE A 512 -13.84 15.66 11.52
CA ILE A 512 -12.43 15.75 11.96
C ILE A 512 -11.68 14.47 11.61
N ASP A 513 -12.26 13.31 11.91
CA ASP A 513 -11.67 11.99 11.66
C ASP A 513 -11.44 11.70 10.18
N GLN A 514 -12.36 12.14 9.33
CA GLN A 514 -12.22 12.03 7.89
C GLN A 514 -11.45 13.21 7.30
N GLY A 515 -10.99 14.19 8.09
CA GLY A 515 -10.24 15.34 7.59
C GLY A 515 -11.02 16.15 6.55
N LEU A 516 -12.31 16.38 6.79
CA LEU A 516 -13.23 17.13 5.92
C LEU A 516 -13.29 18.63 6.24
N VAL A 517 -12.52 19.07 7.23
CA VAL A 517 -12.41 20.46 7.68
C VAL A 517 -10.95 20.84 7.91
N ASP A 518 -10.63 22.10 7.63
CA ASP A 518 -9.34 22.71 7.96
C ASP A 518 -9.39 23.37 9.34
N LEU A 519 -10.51 24.02 9.65
CA LEU A 519 -10.79 24.63 10.95
C LEU A 519 -12.16 24.17 11.43
N ILE A 520 -12.26 23.86 12.72
CA ILE A 520 -13.53 23.61 13.38
C ILE A 520 -13.67 24.49 14.61
N HIS A 521 -14.85 25.11 14.74
CA HIS A 521 -15.21 26.03 15.79
C HIS A 521 -16.41 25.51 16.61
N PRO A 522 -16.23 24.45 17.42
CA PRO A 522 -17.28 24.00 18.33
C PRO A 522 -17.77 25.16 19.18
N GLN A 523 -19.09 25.37 19.20
CA GLN A 523 -19.70 26.48 19.92
C GLN A 523 -19.68 26.23 21.44
N PHE A 524 -18.55 26.50 22.10
CA PHE A 524 -18.35 26.37 23.55
C PHE A 524 -18.96 27.55 24.31
N TYR A 525 -20.24 27.81 24.03
CA TYR A 525 -21.01 28.93 24.57
C TYR A 525 -21.40 28.65 26.02
N ARG A 526 -20.41 28.75 26.90
CA ARG A 526 -20.53 28.57 28.35
C ARG A 526 -20.37 29.92 29.04
N ARG A 527 -21.16 30.11 30.09
CA ARG A 527 -21.22 31.37 30.85
C ARG A 527 -20.37 31.35 32.11
N ASP A 528 -19.73 30.23 32.38
CA ASP A 528 -18.79 30.03 33.48
C ASP A 528 -17.55 29.25 33.00
N ILE A 529 -16.40 29.55 33.61
CA ILE A 529 -15.13 28.97 33.21
C ILE A 529 -15.04 27.48 33.52
N HIS A 530 -15.74 26.98 34.55
CA HIS A 530 -15.67 25.57 34.92
C HIS A 530 -16.27 24.67 33.84
N SER A 531 -17.49 25.00 33.37
CA SER A 531 -18.15 24.26 32.30
C SER A 531 -17.46 24.44 30.95
N TYR A 532 -16.79 25.57 30.71
CA TYR A 532 -15.92 25.76 29.54
C TYR A 532 -14.74 24.78 29.54
N LYS A 533 -13.98 24.73 30.65
CA LYS A 533 -12.84 23.82 30.81
C LYS A 533 -13.23 22.35 30.63
N GLN A 534 -14.38 21.94 31.18
CA GLN A 534 -14.90 20.58 31.01
C GLN A 534 -15.15 20.21 29.54
N LEU A 535 -15.63 21.15 28.71
CA LEU A 535 -15.83 20.88 27.28
C LEU A 535 -14.51 20.75 26.53
N VAL A 536 -13.56 21.65 26.80
CA VAL A 536 -12.21 21.62 26.21
C VAL A 536 -11.52 20.30 26.56
N ASP A 537 -11.50 19.92 27.84
CA ASP A 537 -10.84 18.68 28.29
C ASP A 537 -11.50 17.44 27.70
N ARG A 538 -12.84 17.41 27.62
CA ARG A 538 -13.56 16.28 27.00
C ARG A 538 -13.17 16.13 25.53
N MET A 539 -13.14 17.23 24.78
CA MET A 539 -12.79 17.17 23.36
C MET A 539 -11.36 16.67 23.16
N ILE A 540 -10.39 17.18 23.93
CA ILE A 540 -8.98 16.76 23.82
C ILE A 540 -8.81 15.29 24.20
N ASN A 541 -9.41 14.85 25.31
CA ASN A 541 -9.13 13.54 25.88
C ASN A 541 -9.95 12.40 25.25
N GLU A 542 -11.13 12.70 24.70
CA GLU A 542 -12.07 11.67 24.24
C GLU A 542 -12.34 11.71 22.72
N GLN A 543 -12.05 12.83 22.04
CA GLN A 543 -12.48 13.04 20.65
C GLN A 543 -11.32 13.22 19.67
N LEU A 544 -10.13 13.60 20.12
CA LEU A 544 -9.02 13.96 19.23
C LEU A 544 -7.85 12.97 19.35
N ILE A 545 -7.21 12.69 18.21
CA ILE A 545 -5.83 12.23 18.17
C ILE A 545 -4.88 13.41 17.99
N SER A 546 -3.63 13.31 18.45
CA SER A 546 -2.68 14.43 18.48
C SER A 546 -2.55 15.22 17.17
N PRO A 547 -2.56 14.61 15.96
CA PRO A 547 -2.49 15.35 14.70
C PRO A 547 -3.69 16.25 14.40
N GLN A 548 -4.84 16.05 15.07
CA GLN A 548 -6.08 16.79 14.80
C GLN A 548 -6.21 18.08 15.62
N LEU A 549 -5.52 18.19 16.76
CA LEU A 549 -5.62 19.34 17.66
C LEU A 549 -5.42 20.70 16.97
N PRO A 550 -4.49 20.89 16.02
CA PRO A 550 -4.32 22.16 15.30
C PRO A 550 -5.55 22.63 14.50
N SER A 551 -6.50 21.75 14.20
CA SER A 551 -7.72 22.13 13.47
C SER A 551 -8.82 22.71 14.36
N VAL A 552 -8.67 22.63 15.69
CA VAL A 552 -9.73 22.96 16.65
C VAL A 552 -9.51 24.35 17.26
N VAL A 553 -10.40 25.28 16.92
CA VAL A 553 -10.35 26.69 17.34
C VAL A 553 -11.70 27.05 17.98
N PRO A 554 -11.85 26.99 19.32
CA PRO A 554 -13.15 27.13 19.98
C PRO A 554 -13.93 28.40 19.65
N GLY A 555 -15.25 28.26 19.48
CA GLY A 555 -16.17 29.40 19.42
C GLY A 555 -16.56 29.85 20.84
N ILE A 556 -16.35 31.12 21.16
CA ILE A 556 -16.66 31.71 22.48
C ILE A 556 -17.79 32.72 22.34
N LEU A 557 -18.82 32.57 23.19
CA LEU A 557 -19.95 33.50 23.26
C LEU A 557 -19.59 34.70 24.12
N ILE A 558 -19.46 35.87 23.49
CA ILE A 558 -19.18 37.12 24.21
C ILE A 558 -20.44 37.95 24.47
N LYS A 559 -21.48 37.79 23.63
CA LYS A 559 -22.75 38.52 23.74
C LYS A 559 -23.94 37.73 23.19
N ILE A 560 -25.06 37.75 23.91
CA ILE A 560 -26.39 37.43 23.38
C ILE A 560 -27.49 38.05 24.24
N GLY A 561 -28.47 38.73 23.65
CA GLY A 561 -29.52 39.42 24.41
C GLY A 561 -28.92 40.38 25.45
N SER A 562 -29.21 40.15 26.73
CA SER A 562 -28.63 40.90 27.87
C SER A 562 -27.31 40.33 28.42
N TYR A 563 -26.93 39.10 28.04
CA TYR A 563 -25.71 38.47 28.55
C TYR A 563 -24.45 39.10 27.92
N ARG A 564 -23.45 39.39 28.76
CA ARG A 564 -22.09 39.80 28.39
C ARG A 564 -21.07 38.97 29.15
N ILE A 565 -20.02 38.52 28.47
CA ILE A 565 -18.84 37.97 29.14
C ILE A 565 -18.03 39.10 29.78
N SER A 566 -17.42 38.87 30.95
CA SER A 566 -16.49 39.84 31.52
C SER A 566 -15.10 39.71 30.87
N PRO A 567 -14.28 40.78 30.86
CA PRO A 567 -12.89 40.72 30.41
C PRO A 567 -12.09 39.59 31.10
N GLU A 568 -12.26 39.42 32.41
CA GLU A 568 -11.54 38.41 33.20
C GLU A 568 -11.91 37.00 32.74
N HIS A 569 -13.19 36.72 32.54
CA HIS A 569 -13.65 35.41 32.09
C HIS A 569 -13.18 35.12 30.66
N LEU A 570 -13.23 36.10 29.75
CA LEU A 570 -12.70 35.95 28.39
C LEU A 570 -11.21 35.60 28.41
N LEU A 571 -10.40 36.33 29.18
CA LEU A 571 -8.96 36.08 29.30
C LEU A 571 -8.65 34.71 29.92
N GLN A 572 -9.44 34.25 30.89
CA GLN A 572 -9.31 32.90 31.46
C GLN A 572 -9.58 31.80 30.42
N ALA A 573 -10.58 31.97 29.55
CA ALA A 573 -10.88 31.01 28.50
C ALA A 573 -9.74 30.93 27.46
N ILE A 574 -9.25 32.09 27.01
CA ILE A 574 -8.13 32.20 26.05
C ILE A 574 -6.86 31.55 26.64
N GLN A 575 -6.52 31.89 27.89
CA GLN A 575 -5.36 31.28 28.55
C GLN A 575 -5.50 29.77 28.65
N TYR A 576 -6.69 29.27 28.97
CA TYR A 576 -6.92 27.83 29.07
C TYR A 576 -6.76 27.11 27.74
N ASN A 577 -7.27 27.68 26.64
CA ASN A 577 -7.07 27.12 25.29
C ASN A 577 -5.59 27.01 24.95
N ARG A 578 -4.83 28.08 25.22
CA ARG A 578 -3.38 28.14 24.98
C ARG A 578 -2.60 27.13 25.82
N ASP A 579 -2.92 26.99 27.10
CA ASP A 579 -2.32 25.99 28.01
C ASP A 579 -2.53 24.55 27.52
N ARG A 580 -3.59 24.32 26.74
CA ARG A 580 -3.94 23.03 26.13
C ARG A 580 -3.43 22.88 24.68
N GLY A 581 -2.74 23.88 24.14
CA GLY A 581 -2.17 23.85 22.79
C GLY A 581 -3.17 24.11 21.67
N MET A 582 -4.36 24.64 21.96
CA MET A 582 -5.32 25.06 20.92
C MET A 582 -4.86 26.36 20.25
N PRO A 583 -4.88 26.45 18.91
CA PRO A 583 -4.29 27.57 18.18
C PRO A 583 -5.27 28.74 17.96
N GLY A 584 -5.90 29.20 19.03
CA GLY A 584 -6.72 30.42 19.04
C GLY A 584 -8.22 30.20 19.27
N GLU A 585 -9.02 31.21 18.91
CA GLU A 585 -10.45 31.29 19.21
C GLU A 585 -11.23 32.17 18.22
N VAL A 586 -12.56 31.97 18.15
CA VAL A 586 -13.48 32.81 17.36
C VAL A 586 -14.61 33.33 18.24
N PHE A 587 -14.91 34.63 18.16
CA PHE A 587 -15.91 35.27 19.02
C PHE A 587 -17.25 35.49 18.33
N PHE A 588 -18.31 35.08 19.00
CA PHE A 588 -19.69 35.44 18.66
C PHE A 588 -20.16 36.59 19.56
N PHE A 589 -20.21 37.84 19.08
CA PHE A 589 -19.92 38.37 17.72
C PHE A 589 -19.48 39.85 17.82
N TYR A 590 -19.17 40.52 16.70
CA TYR A 590 -18.58 41.88 16.64
C TYR A 590 -19.14 42.90 17.65
N GLU A 591 -20.46 42.99 17.79
CA GLU A 591 -21.07 44.03 18.65
C GLU A 591 -20.71 43.86 20.13
N GLY A 592 -20.42 42.63 20.58
CA GLY A 592 -19.94 42.39 21.95
C GLY A 592 -18.60 43.09 22.23
N LEU A 593 -17.76 43.29 21.21
CA LEU A 593 -16.48 43.97 21.35
C LEU A 593 -16.61 45.49 21.50
N ARG A 594 -17.75 46.05 21.09
CA ARG A 594 -18.02 47.49 21.08
C ARG A 594 -18.71 47.99 22.36
N GLU A 595 -19.20 47.07 23.19
CA GLU A 595 -19.89 47.42 24.43
C GLU A 595 -18.95 47.86 25.54
N ASP A 596 -19.54 48.51 26.56
CA ASP A 596 -18.84 49.00 27.74
C ASP A 596 -17.59 49.84 27.41
N ASN A 597 -17.73 50.70 26.39
CA ASN A 597 -16.63 51.52 25.87
C ASN A 597 -15.44 50.66 25.40
N ASP A 598 -15.72 49.67 24.54
CA ASP A 598 -14.78 48.72 23.96
C ASP A 598 -13.99 47.92 25.03
N ALA A 599 -14.58 47.61 26.19
CA ALA A 599 -13.87 47.00 27.32
C ALA A 599 -13.17 45.67 26.96
N LEU A 600 -13.86 44.78 26.24
CA LEU A 600 -13.30 43.51 25.78
C LEU A 600 -12.13 43.72 24.80
N ALA A 601 -12.31 44.61 23.81
CA ALA A 601 -11.26 44.91 22.83
C ALA A 601 -10.02 45.57 23.48
N LYS A 602 -10.21 46.39 24.52
CA LYS A 602 -9.10 46.94 25.32
C LYS A 602 -8.36 45.84 26.08
N ALA A 603 -9.10 44.94 26.73
CA ALA A 603 -8.51 43.81 27.46
C ALA A 603 -7.69 42.88 26.53
N LEU A 604 -8.22 42.57 25.34
CA LEU A 604 -7.51 41.80 24.31
C LEU A 604 -6.22 42.50 23.88
N ARG A 605 -6.28 43.79 23.54
CA ARG A 605 -5.12 44.62 23.13
C ARG A 605 -4.05 44.73 24.22
N SER A 606 -4.45 44.80 25.48
CA SER A 606 -3.49 44.84 26.60
C SER A 606 -2.93 43.47 26.99
N GLY A 607 -3.47 42.38 26.43
CA GLY A 607 -3.13 41.02 26.80
C GLY A 607 -2.87 40.14 25.58
N PRO A 608 -3.72 39.13 25.32
CA PRO A 608 -3.42 38.06 24.37
C PRO A 608 -3.22 38.52 22.92
N TYR A 609 -3.76 39.69 22.53
CA TYR A 609 -3.72 40.23 21.17
C TYR A 609 -2.80 41.47 21.06
N ALA A 610 -1.95 41.74 22.04
CA ALA A 610 -1.06 42.91 22.04
C ALA A 610 -0.13 42.99 20.82
N HIS A 611 0.18 41.85 20.20
CA HIS A 611 0.95 41.76 18.97
C HIS A 611 0.07 41.26 17.82
N SER A 612 0.00 42.04 16.75
CA SER A 612 -0.66 41.62 15.52
C SER A 612 0.06 40.42 14.90
N ILE A 613 -0.70 39.46 14.43
CA ILE A 613 -0.24 38.29 13.70
C ILE A 613 -1.07 38.13 12.42
N PRO A 614 -0.46 37.78 11.28
CA PRO A 614 -1.22 37.55 10.06
C PRO A 614 -2.06 36.28 10.18
N PHE A 615 -3.20 36.23 9.47
CA PHE A 615 -3.91 34.98 9.25
C PHE A 615 -3.20 34.22 8.12
N ASP A 616 -2.74 33.01 8.42
CA ASP A 616 -1.90 32.23 7.52
C ASP A 616 -2.61 30.95 7.06
N PRO A 617 -3.37 31.00 5.95
CA PRO A 617 -4.09 29.84 5.44
C PRO A 617 -3.14 28.72 4.98
N VAL A 618 -1.94 29.06 4.48
CA VAL A 618 -0.95 28.08 4.04
C VAL A 618 -0.46 27.24 5.22
N LYS A 619 -0.16 27.88 6.35
CA LYS A 619 0.26 27.21 7.57
C LYS A 619 -0.86 26.40 8.22
N ILE A 620 -2.11 26.85 8.14
CA ILE A 620 -3.27 26.06 8.56
C ILE A 620 -3.40 24.81 7.68
N LYS A 621 -3.34 24.96 6.36
CA LYS A 621 -3.38 23.86 5.39
C LYS A 621 -2.25 22.85 5.57
N ALA A 622 -1.04 23.32 5.89
CA ALA A 622 0.10 22.44 6.14
C ALA A 622 -0.11 21.47 7.31
N HIS A 623 -0.94 21.86 8.30
CA HIS A 623 -1.29 21.04 9.45
C HIS A 623 -2.60 20.26 9.26
N SER A 624 -3.40 20.58 8.24
CA SER A 624 -4.64 19.86 7.96
C SER A 624 -4.40 18.64 7.07
N PHE A 625 -5.26 17.63 7.21
CA PHE A 625 -5.21 16.45 6.34
C PHE A 625 -5.50 16.80 4.87
N THR A 626 -6.22 17.90 4.65
CA THR A 626 -6.78 18.32 3.36
C THR A 626 -5.69 18.58 2.31
N HIS A 627 -4.57 19.19 2.72
CA HIS A 627 -3.42 19.43 1.85
C HIS A 627 -2.81 18.13 1.30
N ARG A 628 -2.91 17.01 2.04
CA ARG A 628 -2.37 15.70 1.62
C ARG A 628 -3.26 14.95 0.62
N ARG A 629 -4.52 15.38 0.43
CA ARG A 629 -5.50 14.70 -0.46
C ARG A 629 -5.32 15.04 -1.95
N ILE A 630 -4.45 15.99 -2.30
CA ILE A 630 -4.29 16.48 -3.69
C ILE A 630 -3.50 15.50 -4.58
N GLY A 631 -2.95 14.42 -4.03
CA GLY A 631 -2.22 13.41 -4.80
C GLY A 631 -3.05 12.18 -5.15
N GLY A 632 -3.49 12.08 -6.41
CA GLY A 632 -3.80 10.83 -7.12
C GLY A 632 -5.13 10.15 -6.78
N GLN A 633 -5.99 9.98 -7.80
CA GLN A 633 -7.23 9.24 -7.68
C GLN A 633 -6.97 7.73 -7.78
N TYR A 634 -7.20 7.01 -6.69
CA TYR A 634 -7.25 5.55 -6.67
C TYR A 634 -8.46 5.06 -7.46
N SER A 635 -8.26 4.08 -8.34
CA SER A 635 -9.34 3.40 -9.05
C SER A 635 -9.01 1.94 -9.29
N TYR A 636 -10.01 1.07 -9.38
CA TYR A 636 -9.81 -0.28 -9.89
C TYR A 636 -10.04 -0.35 -11.39
N ILE A 637 -9.26 -1.19 -12.06
CA ILE A 637 -9.49 -1.64 -13.43
C ILE A 637 -9.77 -3.14 -13.46
N ASP A 638 -10.60 -3.56 -14.41
CA ASP A 638 -10.79 -4.97 -14.73
C ASP A 638 -9.67 -5.51 -15.64
N HIS A 639 -9.75 -6.80 -15.98
CA HIS A 639 -8.80 -7.49 -16.87
C HIS A 639 -8.68 -6.88 -18.29
N SER A 640 -9.65 -6.06 -18.71
CA SER A 640 -9.60 -5.33 -19.99
C SER A 640 -8.93 -3.95 -19.87
N GLY A 641 -8.61 -3.52 -18.65
CA GLY A 641 -8.12 -2.17 -18.35
C GLY A 641 -9.23 -1.14 -18.15
N LYS A 642 -10.51 -1.55 -18.13
CA LYS A 642 -11.64 -0.64 -17.95
C LYS A 642 -11.82 -0.32 -16.46
N ARG A 643 -11.98 0.97 -16.14
CA ARG A 643 -12.18 1.43 -14.76
C ARG A 643 -13.55 1.06 -14.22
N VAL A 644 -13.60 0.65 -12.95
CA VAL A 644 -14.82 0.41 -12.19
C VAL A 644 -15.28 1.70 -11.49
N LYS A 645 -16.58 2.00 -11.55
CA LYS A 645 -17.15 3.19 -10.90
C LYS A 645 -17.24 2.95 -9.39
N GLN A 646 -16.62 3.82 -8.60
CA GLN A 646 -16.62 3.71 -7.14
C GLN A 646 -16.48 5.07 -6.45
N PRO A 647 -16.84 5.18 -5.16
CA PRO A 647 -16.50 6.33 -4.34
C PRO A 647 -14.97 6.51 -4.31
N GLN A 648 -14.51 7.75 -4.42
CA GLN A 648 -13.09 8.05 -4.27
C GLN A 648 -12.70 8.04 -2.78
N PHE A 649 -11.54 7.46 -2.47
CA PHE A 649 -10.95 7.40 -1.13
C PHE A 649 -9.53 7.98 -1.20
N ASP A 650 -8.98 8.39 -0.06
CA ASP A 650 -7.59 8.90 0.02
C ASP A 650 -6.56 7.79 -0.07
N TRP A 651 -6.98 6.56 0.26
CA TRP A 651 -6.22 5.34 0.06
C TRP A 651 -7.17 4.19 -0.25
N ALA A 652 -6.72 3.24 -1.06
CA ALA A 652 -7.36 1.96 -1.26
C ALA A 652 -6.29 0.87 -1.42
N ASP A 653 -6.61 -0.38 -1.11
CA ASP A 653 -5.75 -1.54 -1.35
C ASP A 653 -6.46 -2.59 -2.21
N SER A 654 -5.72 -3.52 -2.82
CA SER A 654 -6.30 -4.64 -3.56
C SER A 654 -7.33 -5.45 -2.75
N PHE A 655 -8.28 -6.03 -3.47
CA PHE A 655 -9.29 -6.91 -2.90
C PHE A 655 -8.65 -8.18 -2.35
N GLN A 656 -9.11 -8.59 -1.16
CA GLN A 656 -8.81 -9.89 -0.57
C GLN A 656 -10.04 -10.38 0.19
N GLU A 657 -10.49 -11.59 -0.12
CA GLU A 657 -11.76 -12.16 0.34
C GLU A 657 -12.95 -11.24 0.07
N GLU A 658 -13.02 -10.69 -1.14
CA GLU A 658 -14.05 -9.79 -1.63
C GLU A 658 -14.16 -8.44 -0.92
N ARG A 659 -13.13 -8.06 -0.17
CA ARG A 659 -13.06 -6.81 0.58
C ARG A 659 -11.78 -6.06 0.25
N ALA A 660 -11.90 -4.76 -0.01
CA ALA A 660 -10.76 -3.88 -0.15
C ALA A 660 -10.73 -2.90 1.02
N ARG A 661 -9.56 -2.70 1.61
CA ARG A 661 -9.35 -1.66 2.62
C ARG A 661 -9.38 -0.30 1.94
N VAL A 662 -10.03 0.66 2.57
CA VAL A 662 -10.08 2.04 2.11
C VAL A 662 -9.83 2.98 3.28
N LYS A 663 -9.27 4.16 2.98
CA LYS A 663 -9.02 5.20 3.99
C LYS A 663 -9.58 6.54 3.53
N MET A 664 -10.20 7.27 4.46
CA MET A 664 -10.61 8.66 4.29
C MET A 664 -10.15 9.44 5.51
N GLY A 665 -9.33 10.45 5.32
CA GLY A 665 -8.68 11.14 6.44
C GLY A 665 -7.81 10.19 7.25
N TYR A 666 -8.09 10.16 8.55
CA TYR A 666 -7.36 9.39 9.53
C TYR A 666 -7.91 7.97 9.71
N LYS A 667 -9.10 7.66 9.20
CA LYS A 667 -9.81 6.41 9.47
C LYS A 667 -9.87 5.46 8.28
N TRP A 668 -9.71 4.18 8.60
CA TRP A 668 -9.86 3.05 7.69
C TRP A 668 -11.27 2.44 7.76
N GLY A 669 -11.63 1.75 6.69
CA GLY A 669 -12.76 0.82 6.62
C GLY A 669 -12.63 -0.08 5.40
N TYR A 670 -13.74 -0.67 4.96
CA TYR A 670 -13.75 -1.61 3.84
C TYR A 670 -14.83 -1.27 2.83
N VAL A 671 -14.57 -1.58 1.57
CA VAL A 671 -15.56 -1.63 0.51
C VAL A 671 -15.71 -3.04 -0.05
N ASP A 672 -16.89 -3.32 -0.57
CA ASP A 672 -17.15 -4.50 -1.39
C ASP A 672 -16.72 -4.28 -2.86
N LYS A 673 -16.87 -5.30 -3.70
CA LYS A 673 -16.51 -5.25 -5.14
C LYS A 673 -17.35 -4.25 -5.95
N THR A 674 -18.48 -3.79 -5.40
CA THR A 674 -19.29 -2.71 -6.01
C THR A 674 -18.78 -1.32 -5.64
N GLY A 675 -17.82 -1.24 -4.72
CA GLY A 675 -17.27 0.00 -4.16
C GLY A 675 -18.11 0.58 -3.02
N GLN A 676 -19.11 -0.15 -2.53
CA GLN A 676 -19.94 0.31 -1.39
C GLN A 676 -19.22 0.04 -0.07
N LEU A 677 -19.30 0.98 0.86
CA LEU A 677 -18.78 0.81 2.22
C LEU A 677 -19.50 -0.35 2.91
N VAL A 678 -18.73 -1.29 3.44
CA VAL A 678 -19.20 -2.45 4.21
C VAL A 678 -19.52 -2.04 5.64
N SER A 679 -18.70 -1.15 6.19
CA SER A 679 -18.87 -0.51 7.49
C SER A 679 -18.44 0.95 7.41
N ARG A 680 -18.74 1.71 8.47
CA ARG A 680 -18.26 3.08 8.62
C ARG A 680 -16.72 3.13 8.63
N LEU A 681 -16.17 4.25 8.18
CA LEU A 681 -14.76 4.58 8.31
C LEU A 681 -14.47 5.05 9.73
N GLU A 682 -14.17 4.11 10.62
CA GLU A 682 -13.96 4.40 12.05
C GLU A 682 -12.70 3.76 12.64
N PHE A 683 -12.00 2.93 11.85
CA PHE A 683 -10.86 2.15 12.33
C PHE A 683 -9.56 2.97 12.28
N ASP A 684 -8.75 2.92 13.33
CA ASP A 684 -7.41 3.54 13.33
C ASP A 684 -6.42 2.73 12.49
N GLU A 685 -6.65 1.42 12.38
CA GLU A 685 -5.91 0.49 11.52
C GLU A 685 -6.78 -0.68 11.08
N ALA A 686 -6.54 -1.17 9.86
CA ALA A 686 -7.27 -2.29 9.26
C ALA A 686 -6.29 -3.27 8.59
N GLY A 687 -6.39 -4.57 8.89
CA GLY A 687 -5.66 -5.64 8.20
C GLY A 687 -6.44 -6.23 7.02
N PHE A 688 -5.82 -7.06 6.18
CA PHE A 688 -6.58 -7.79 5.16
C PHE A 688 -7.46 -8.87 5.80
N PHE A 689 -8.55 -9.23 5.12
CA PHE A 689 -9.36 -10.38 5.50
C PHE A 689 -8.60 -11.68 5.27
N SER A 690 -8.64 -12.57 6.26
CA SER A 690 -8.09 -13.92 6.17
C SER A 690 -8.97 -14.87 6.95
N GLU A 691 -9.45 -15.91 6.27
CA GLU A 691 -10.40 -16.88 6.76
C GLU A 691 -11.70 -16.30 7.34
N GLY A 692 -12.19 -15.21 6.72
CA GLY A 692 -13.45 -14.54 7.07
C GLY A 692 -13.34 -13.44 8.13
N LEU A 693 -12.15 -13.23 8.72
CA LEU A 693 -11.92 -12.21 9.75
C LEU A 693 -10.79 -11.26 9.36
N ALA A 694 -10.91 -9.99 9.73
CA ALA A 694 -9.85 -9.00 9.58
C ALA A 694 -9.51 -8.38 10.93
N ARG A 695 -8.21 -8.19 11.21
CA ARG A 695 -7.75 -7.50 12.42
C ARG A 695 -8.02 -6.00 12.30
N ILE A 696 -8.51 -5.39 13.37
CA ILE A 696 -8.90 -3.97 13.44
C ILE A 696 -8.32 -3.35 14.70
N ARG A 697 -7.75 -2.15 14.60
CA ARG A 697 -7.37 -1.34 15.76
C ARG A 697 -8.33 -0.19 15.97
N ILE A 698 -8.78 -0.02 17.21
CA ILE A 698 -9.44 1.18 17.71
C ILE A 698 -8.71 1.61 18.98
N GLY A 699 -8.29 2.87 19.02
CA GLY A 699 -7.37 3.40 20.02
C GLY A 699 -6.06 2.60 20.04
N SER A 700 -5.75 2.03 21.19
CA SER A 700 -4.54 1.23 21.41
C SER A 700 -4.78 -0.28 21.41
N LYS A 701 -5.99 -0.75 21.03
CA LYS A 701 -6.36 -2.16 21.14
C LYS A 701 -6.80 -2.76 19.82
N TYR A 702 -6.37 -3.98 19.57
CA TYR A 702 -6.76 -4.79 18.41
C TYR A 702 -7.91 -5.74 18.75
N GLY A 703 -8.83 -5.89 17.79
CA GLY A 703 -9.92 -6.87 17.74
C GLY A 703 -10.08 -7.39 16.30
N TYR A 704 -11.20 -8.06 16.01
CA TYR A 704 -11.48 -8.64 14.69
C TYR A 704 -12.93 -8.43 14.27
N ILE A 705 -13.13 -8.09 13.00
CA ILE A 705 -14.46 -7.99 12.36
C ILE A 705 -14.63 -9.06 11.29
N ASP A 706 -15.88 -9.42 11.02
CA ASP A 706 -16.27 -10.26 9.90
C ASP A 706 -16.41 -9.48 8.59
N ARG A 707 -16.68 -10.17 7.48
CA ARG A 707 -16.83 -9.56 6.15
C ARG A 707 -18.06 -8.65 6.03
N ASN A 708 -18.97 -8.66 7.00
CA ASN A 708 -20.11 -7.74 7.05
C ASN A 708 -19.80 -6.51 7.92
N GLY A 709 -18.57 -6.38 8.42
CA GLY A 709 -18.16 -5.30 9.30
C GLY A 709 -18.61 -5.47 10.75
N GLN A 710 -19.14 -6.63 11.13
CA GLN A 710 -19.60 -6.92 12.49
C GLN A 710 -18.45 -7.44 13.35
N TRP A 711 -18.43 -7.09 14.63
CA TRP A 711 -17.42 -7.58 15.56
C TRP A 711 -17.53 -9.09 15.76
N GLY A 712 -16.50 -9.82 15.33
CA GLY A 712 -16.30 -11.21 15.75
C GLY A 712 -15.62 -11.29 17.11
N ILE A 713 -14.62 -10.42 17.34
CA ILE A 713 -13.86 -10.34 18.60
C ILE A 713 -13.63 -8.87 18.93
N LEU A 714 -14.13 -8.41 20.08
CA LEU A 714 -13.99 -7.01 20.49
C LEU A 714 -12.52 -6.62 20.74
N PRO A 715 -12.14 -5.34 20.52
CA PRO A 715 -10.78 -4.87 20.77
C PRO A 715 -10.33 -5.10 22.21
N GLN A 716 -9.25 -5.85 22.38
CA GLN A 716 -8.69 -6.19 23.70
C GLN A 716 -7.19 -6.51 23.70
N PHE A 717 -6.58 -6.73 22.54
CA PHE A 717 -5.17 -7.12 22.41
C PHE A 717 -4.25 -5.92 22.18
N GLU A 718 -2.99 -6.01 22.61
CA GLU A 718 -1.96 -4.98 22.33
C GLU A 718 -1.49 -5.04 20.88
N ASP A 719 -1.48 -6.23 20.29
CA ASP A 719 -1.12 -6.48 18.88
C ASP A 719 -1.80 -7.78 18.40
N ALA A 720 -1.92 -7.97 17.09
CA ALA A 720 -2.64 -9.07 16.46
C ALA A 720 -2.14 -9.37 15.03
N GLY A 721 -2.02 -10.65 14.67
CA GLY A 721 -1.78 -11.13 13.31
C GLY A 721 -3.05 -11.53 12.57
N ALA A 722 -2.90 -12.04 11.34
CA ALA A 722 -4.03 -12.57 10.57
C ALA A 722 -4.36 -14.02 11.00
N PHE A 723 -5.63 -14.39 10.89
CA PHE A 723 -6.05 -15.78 11.04
C PHE A 723 -5.47 -16.64 9.92
N SER A 724 -4.90 -17.78 10.28
CA SER A 724 -4.47 -18.82 9.35
C SER A 724 -4.51 -20.18 10.02
N GLN A 725 -5.08 -21.17 9.31
CA GLN A 725 -5.36 -22.51 9.79
C GLN A 725 -6.11 -22.48 11.14
N GLY A 726 -7.13 -21.61 11.25
CA GLY A 726 -8.02 -21.49 12.41
C GLY A 726 -7.49 -20.71 13.61
N LEU A 727 -6.22 -20.28 13.61
CA LEU A 727 -5.59 -19.55 14.72
C LEU A 727 -5.01 -18.21 14.27
N ALA A 728 -4.96 -17.22 15.17
CA ALA A 728 -4.27 -15.95 14.95
C ALA A 728 -3.31 -15.64 16.11
N PRO A 729 -2.06 -15.18 15.84
CA PRO A 729 -1.17 -14.74 16.90
C PRO A 729 -1.67 -13.41 17.48
N VAL A 730 -1.64 -13.28 18.80
CA VAL A 730 -2.04 -12.04 19.51
C VAL A 730 -1.10 -11.74 20.65
N LYS A 731 -0.95 -10.45 20.96
CA LYS A 731 -0.08 -9.95 22.01
C LYS A 731 -0.88 -9.36 23.17
N ARG A 732 -0.50 -9.72 24.39
CA ARG A 732 -1.01 -9.13 25.64
C ARG A 732 0.07 -9.27 26.72
N ASN A 733 0.23 -8.26 27.58
CA ASN A 733 1.27 -8.23 28.60
C ASN A 733 2.68 -8.42 27.99
N ASN A 734 2.92 -7.80 26.82
CA ASN A 734 4.17 -7.89 26.07
C ASN A 734 4.61 -9.32 25.62
N LYS A 735 3.70 -10.30 25.63
CA LYS A 735 3.97 -11.68 25.17
C LYS A 735 2.96 -12.12 24.12
N TRP A 736 3.42 -12.91 23.16
CA TRP A 736 2.59 -13.49 22.10
C TRP A 736 2.08 -14.88 22.46
N GLY A 737 0.86 -15.18 22.02
CA GLY A 737 0.21 -16.48 22.03
C GLY A 737 -0.80 -16.55 20.88
N TYR A 738 -1.73 -17.51 20.90
CA TYR A 738 -2.67 -17.69 19.80
C TYR A 738 -4.11 -17.82 20.27
N ILE A 739 -5.03 -17.25 19.50
CA ILE A 739 -6.48 -17.35 19.73
C ILE A 739 -7.18 -18.10 18.60
N ASN A 740 -8.32 -18.70 18.92
CA ASN A 740 -9.26 -19.22 17.92
C ASN A 740 -10.21 -18.12 17.39
N LYS A 741 -11.07 -18.47 16.43
CA LYS A 741 -11.99 -17.52 15.76
C LYS A 741 -13.07 -16.90 16.66
N ILE A 742 -13.27 -17.43 17.87
CA ILE A 742 -14.17 -16.85 18.88
C ILE A 742 -13.41 -16.07 19.96
N GLY A 743 -12.11 -15.83 19.77
CA GLY A 743 -11.28 -15.00 20.64
C GLY A 743 -10.73 -15.71 21.89
N GLN A 744 -10.92 -17.01 22.03
CA GLN A 744 -10.39 -17.79 23.16
C GLN A 744 -8.92 -18.14 22.93
N LEU A 745 -8.12 -18.04 23.98
CA LEU A 745 -6.69 -18.39 23.96
C LEU A 745 -6.53 -19.90 23.74
N ALA A 746 -6.02 -20.29 22.57
CA ALA A 746 -5.71 -21.67 22.22
C ALA A 746 -4.28 -22.05 22.59
N ILE A 747 -3.34 -21.10 22.53
CA ILE A 747 -1.94 -21.27 22.95
C ILE A 747 -1.57 -20.11 23.87
N SER A 748 -1.05 -20.43 25.06
CA SER A 748 -0.71 -19.45 26.10
C SER A 748 0.27 -18.38 25.64
N LEU A 749 0.14 -17.18 26.22
CA LEU A 749 1.01 -16.03 25.96
C LEU A 749 2.40 -16.27 26.57
N GLN A 750 3.38 -16.66 25.76
CA GLN A 750 4.72 -17.03 26.23
C GLN A 750 5.86 -16.61 25.29
N PHE A 751 5.57 -16.32 24.02
CA PHE A 751 6.58 -16.06 22.99
C PHE A 751 6.96 -14.57 22.93
N GLU A 752 8.20 -14.29 22.49
CA GLU A 752 8.68 -12.93 22.26
C GLU A 752 8.16 -12.37 20.93
N GLN A 753 8.04 -13.22 19.91
CA GLN A 753 7.36 -13.00 18.64
C GLN A 753 6.64 -14.27 18.19
N ALA A 754 5.59 -14.13 17.38
CA ALA A 754 4.81 -15.23 16.85
C ALA A 754 4.18 -14.85 15.49
N GLU A 755 4.32 -15.72 14.50
CA GLU A 755 3.77 -15.53 13.15
C GLU A 755 2.56 -16.44 12.90
N SER A 756 1.82 -16.18 11.82
CA SER A 756 0.69 -17.02 11.40
C SER A 756 1.14 -18.44 11.00
N PHE A 757 0.27 -19.43 11.21
CA PHE A 757 0.54 -20.82 10.85
C PHE A 757 0.64 -21.01 9.33
N SER A 758 1.58 -21.83 8.87
CA SER A 758 1.68 -22.32 7.49
C SER A 758 2.07 -23.80 7.49
N GLU A 759 1.35 -24.64 6.75
CA GLU A 759 1.56 -26.10 6.69
C GLU A 759 1.61 -26.76 8.09
N GLY A 760 0.69 -26.39 8.98
CA GLY A 760 0.60 -26.91 10.35
C GLY A 760 1.63 -26.38 11.36
N LEU A 761 2.60 -25.56 10.94
CA LEU A 761 3.65 -25.00 11.80
C LEU A 761 3.64 -23.47 11.81
N ALA A 762 3.98 -22.87 12.94
CA ALA A 762 4.16 -21.42 13.05
C ALA A 762 5.55 -21.07 13.57
N GLN A 763 6.15 -20.02 13.00
CA GLN A 763 7.41 -19.46 13.48
C GLN A 763 7.18 -18.72 14.80
N ILE A 764 8.05 -18.96 15.77
CA ILE A 764 8.08 -18.21 17.04
C ILE A 764 9.51 -17.78 17.37
N GLU A 765 9.61 -16.75 18.22
CA GLU A 765 10.87 -16.33 18.83
C GLU A 765 10.86 -16.58 20.33
N LEU A 766 11.94 -17.18 20.82
CA LEU A 766 12.23 -17.37 22.24
C LEU A 766 13.72 -17.15 22.48
N ALA A 767 14.06 -16.33 23.48
CA ALA A 767 15.44 -16.01 23.83
C ALA A 767 16.27 -15.51 22.63
N GLY A 768 15.67 -14.68 21.78
CA GLY A 768 16.35 -14.11 20.60
C GLY A 768 16.65 -15.08 19.46
N LYS A 769 16.05 -16.27 19.45
CA LYS A 769 16.21 -17.29 18.40
C LYS A 769 14.86 -17.74 17.86
N TYR A 770 14.84 -18.10 16.58
CA TYR A 770 13.64 -18.58 15.89
C TYR A 770 13.53 -20.10 15.91
N GLY A 771 12.32 -20.59 16.16
CA GLY A 771 11.92 -22.01 16.11
C GLY A 771 10.49 -22.16 15.59
N TYR A 772 9.91 -23.36 15.73
CA TYR A 772 8.56 -23.64 15.23
C TYR A 772 7.71 -24.45 16.21
N ILE A 773 6.43 -24.09 16.27
CA ILE A 773 5.41 -24.78 17.06
C ILE A 773 4.34 -25.39 16.16
N ASN A 774 3.66 -26.44 16.64
CA ASN A 774 2.42 -26.94 16.04
C ASN A 774 1.17 -26.21 16.59
N GLN A 775 -0.01 -26.53 16.06
CA GLN A 775 -1.28 -25.92 16.46
C GLN A 775 -1.71 -26.21 17.91
N SER A 776 -1.06 -27.16 18.61
CA SER A 776 -1.26 -27.40 20.05
C SER A 776 -0.33 -26.55 20.93
N GLY A 777 0.56 -25.76 20.33
CA GLY A 777 1.55 -24.94 21.02
C GLY A 777 2.82 -25.68 21.42
N GLN A 778 2.99 -26.94 21.01
CA GLN A 778 4.21 -27.70 21.27
C GLN A 778 5.32 -27.24 20.33
N VAL A 779 6.51 -27.00 20.88
CA VAL A 779 7.72 -26.72 20.09
C VAL A 779 8.15 -28.00 19.36
N VAL A 780 7.99 -28.00 18.04
CA VAL A 780 8.39 -29.11 17.15
C VAL A 780 9.85 -28.94 16.73
N ILE A 781 10.28 -27.70 16.52
CA ILE A 781 11.64 -27.37 16.08
C ILE A 781 12.18 -26.33 17.06
N LEU A 782 13.20 -26.74 17.82
CA LEU A 782 13.78 -25.91 18.89
C LEU A 782 14.31 -24.59 18.34
N PRO A 783 14.07 -23.46 19.03
CA PRO A 783 14.63 -22.16 18.66
C PRO A 783 16.16 -22.17 18.62
N ASN A 784 16.72 -22.12 17.41
CA ASN A 784 18.18 -22.15 17.20
C ASN A 784 18.62 -21.33 15.97
N PHE A 785 17.68 -20.74 15.23
CA PHE A 785 17.98 -20.02 14.00
C PHE A 785 18.08 -18.50 14.24
N ASP A 786 18.99 -17.84 13.53
CA ASP A 786 19.13 -16.38 13.55
C ASP A 786 17.98 -15.69 12.81
N ALA A 787 17.43 -16.36 11.80
CA ALA A 787 16.22 -15.97 11.09
C ALA A 787 15.59 -17.22 10.46
N SER A 788 14.29 -17.17 10.21
CA SER A 788 13.60 -18.19 9.41
C SER A 788 12.37 -17.62 8.71
N ARG A 789 11.69 -18.42 7.87
CA ARG A 789 10.40 -18.05 7.27
C ARG A 789 9.39 -19.19 7.41
N ALA A 790 8.13 -18.92 7.04
CA ALA A 790 7.08 -19.92 7.00
C ALA A 790 7.44 -21.11 6.09
N PHE A 791 6.93 -22.28 6.46
CA PHE A 791 6.98 -23.48 5.62
C PHE A 791 6.21 -23.27 4.32
N ALA A 792 6.77 -23.73 3.22
CA ALA A 792 6.09 -23.77 1.94
C ALA A 792 6.57 -24.98 1.14
N GLU A 793 5.60 -25.73 0.64
CA GLU A 793 5.76 -26.99 -0.05
C GLU A 793 6.64 -28.03 0.68
N GLY A 794 6.54 -28.07 2.01
CA GLY A 794 7.22 -29.01 2.89
C GLY A 794 8.60 -28.57 3.40
N LEU A 795 9.12 -27.42 2.99
CA LEU A 795 10.43 -26.90 3.41
C LEU A 795 10.34 -25.46 3.91
N ALA A 796 11.21 -25.10 4.87
CA ALA A 796 11.35 -23.74 5.37
C ALA A 796 12.79 -23.24 5.24
N PRO A 797 13.03 -22.02 4.73
CA PRO A 797 14.35 -21.43 4.72
C PRO A 797 14.73 -20.97 6.13
N VAL A 798 15.93 -21.34 6.57
CA VAL A 798 16.49 -20.97 7.88
C VAL A 798 17.89 -20.41 7.72
N LYS A 799 18.28 -19.52 8.64
CA LYS A 799 19.59 -18.85 8.68
C LYS A 799 20.34 -19.20 9.96
N ILE A 800 21.60 -19.61 9.81
CA ILE A 800 22.56 -19.75 10.91
C ILE A 800 23.89 -19.17 10.45
N ALA A 801 24.53 -18.34 11.29
CA ALA A 801 25.84 -17.76 11.03
C ALA A 801 25.92 -17.08 9.64
N ASP A 802 24.90 -16.27 9.34
CA ASP A 802 24.74 -15.54 8.09
C ASP A 802 24.58 -16.36 6.80
N ARG A 803 24.38 -17.67 6.88
CA ARG A 803 24.13 -18.53 5.71
C ARG A 803 22.74 -19.15 5.78
N TRP A 804 22.05 -19.17 4.64
CA TRP A 804 20.74 -19.77 4.48
C TRP A 804 20.84 -21.21 3.97
N GLY A 805 19.90 -22.04 4.42
CA GLY A 805 19.64 -23.41 4.00
C GLY A 805 18.17 -23.75 4.22
N TYR A 806 17.80 -25.03 4.14
CA TYR A 806 16.40 -25.45 4.26
C TYR A 806 16.23 -26.65 5.18
N ILE A 807 15.18 -26.58 6.00
CA ILE A 807 14.76 -27.67 6.88
C ILE A 807 13.41 -28.25 6.45
N ASN A 808 13.18 -29.51 6.79
CA ASN A 808 11.84 -30.12 6.72
C ASN A 808 11.03 -29.88 8.01
N SER A 809 9.79 -30.36 8.04
CA SER A 809 8.86 -30.22 9.18
C SER A 809 9.31 -30.93 10.46
N MET A 810 10.34 -31.80 10.38
CA MET A 810 10.99 -32.43 11.55
C MET A 810 12.21 -31.64 12.05
N GLY A 811 12.52 -30.48 11.45
CA GLY A 811 13.68 -29.67 11.79
C GLY A 811 15.00 -30.19 11.24
N GLN A 812 14.99 -31.21 10.38
CA GLN A 812 16.21 -31.75 9.77
C GLN A 812 16.66 -30.86 8.62
N LEU A 813 17.96 -30.54 8.58
CA LEU A 813 18.57 -29.82 7.47
C LEU A 813 18.56 -30.70 6.21
N VAL A 814 17.73 -30.34 5.23
CA VAL A 814 17.61 -31.04 3.94
C VAL A 814 18.54 -30.43 2.89
N ILE A 815 18.75 -29.12 2.96
CA ILE A 815 19.66 -28.39 2.07
C ILE A 815 20.61 -27.59 2.93
N GLU A 816 21.91 -27.84 2.77
CA GLU A 816 22.97 -27.30 3.61
C GLU A 816 23.03 -25.76 3.60
N LEU A 817 23.61 -25.19 4.66
CA LEU A 817 23.72 -23.75 4.88
C LEU A 817 24.84 -23.14 4.02
N HIS A 818 24.55 -22.83 2.75
CA HIS A 818 25.56 -22.29 1.83
C HIS A 818 25.11 -21.08 1.01
N PHE A 819 23.87 -20.61 1.16
CA PHE A 819 23.34 -19.49 0.39
C PHE A 819 23.48 -18.15 1.14
N ASN A 820 23.75 -17.06 0.42
CA ASN A 820 23.70 -15.70 0.96
C ASN A 820 22.25 -15.25 1.23
N GLN A 821 21.31 -15.68 0.38
CA GLN A 821 19.87 -15.47 0.53
C GLN A 821 19.11 -16.67 -0.06
N ALA A 822 17.88 -16.89 0.43
CA ALA A 822 17.02 -17.98 0.01
C ALA A 822 15.55 -17.52 0.08
N THR A 823 14.70 -17.90 -0.87
CA THR A 823 13.24 -17.71 -0.80
C THR A 823 12.53 -19.00 -0.37
N SER A 824 11.27 -18.91 0.03
CA SER A 824 10.42 -20.11 0.16
C SER A 824 10.22 -20.79 -1.21
N PHE A 825 9.95 -22.09 -1.21
CA PHE A 825 9.61 -22.84 -2.42
C PHE A 825 8.26 -22.40 -2.96
N ARG A 826 8.16 -22.26 -4.28
CA ARG A 826 6.92 -22.07 -5.05
C ARG A 826 7.06 -22.74 -6.41
N ASP A 827 5.99 -23.37 -6.86
CA ASP A 827 5.93 -24.22 -8.05
C ASP A 827 7.05 -25.29 -8.08
N GLY A 828 7.55 -25.75 -6.93
CA GLY A 828 8.63 -26.74 -6.84
C GLY A 828 10.07 -26.19 -6.88
N TRP A 829 10.28 -24.88 -7.03
CA TRP A 829 11.60 -24.25 -7.03
C TRP A 829 11.73 -23.13 -6.00
N ALA A 830 12.98 -22.87 -5.56
CA ALA A 830 13.30 -21.73 -4.72
C ALA A 830 14.44 -20.91 -5.35
N ALA A 831 14.31 -19.58 -5.30
CA ALA A 831 15.37 -18.67 -5.70
C ALA A 831 16.40 -18.58 -4.57
N VAL A 832 17.68 -18.77 -4.90
CA VAL A 832 18.78 -18.69 -3.95
C VAL A 832 19.93 -17.86 -4.50
N LYS A 833 20.64 -17.15 -3.62
CA LYS A 833 21.74 -16.26 -3.97
C LYS A 833 23.07 -16.85 -3.51
N VAL A 834 24.04 -16.93 -4.43
CA VAL A 834 25.43 -17.38 -4.18
C VAL A 834 26.37 -16.40 -4.87
N ASP A 835 27.37 -15.90 -4.17
CA ASP A 835 28.42 -15.00 -4.69
C ASP A 835 27.83 -13.84 -5.53
N ASP A 836 26.82 -13.19 -4.97
CA ASP A 836 26.08 -12.08 -5.56
C ASP A 836 25.19 -12.35 -6.77
N LYS A 837 25.03 -13.61 -7.19
CA LYS A 837 24.12 -13.99 -8.27
C LYS A 837 23.00 -14.91 -7.81
N TRP A 838 21.84 -14.76 -8.43
CA TRP A 838 20.66 -15.58 -8.17
C TRP A 838 20.57 -16.76 -9.14
N GLY A 839 20.17 -17.91 -8.61
CA GLY A 839 19.79 -19.12 -9.35
C GLY A 839 18.56 -19.76 -8.73
N TYR A 840 18.16 -20.92 -9.27
CA TYR A 840 17.00 -21.67 -8.77
C TYR A 840 17.38 -23.10 -8.48
N ILE A 841 16.95 -23.58 -7.30
CA ILE A 841 17.17 -24.95 -6.85
C ILE A 841 15.84 -25.71 -6.77
N ASN A 842 15.93 -27.03 -6.97
CA ASN A 842 14.83 -27.95 -6.67
C ASN A 842 14.84 -28.36 -5.18
N LYS A 843 13.85 -29.16 -4.75
CA LYS A 843 13.72 -29.63 -3.35
C LYS A 843 14.86 -30.55 -2.87
N ARG A 844 15.75 -31.00 -3.76
CA ARG A 844 16.97 -31.76 -3.40
C ARG A 844 18.18 -30.85 -3.23
N GLY A 845 18.02 -29.53 -3.34
CA GLY A 845 19.12 -28.56 -3.27
C GLY A 845 19.97 -28.48 -4.53
N GLN A 846 19.55 -29.14 -5.63
CA GLN A 846 20.28 -29.13 -6.89
C GLN A 846 19.85 -27.93 -7.72
N PHE A 847 20.82 -27.22 -8.32
CA PHE A 847 20.52 -26.10 -9.21
C PHE A 847 19.84 -26.58 -10.49
N SER A 848 18.56 -26.22 -10.63
CA SER A 848 17.85 -26.28 -11.92
C SER A 848 18.31 -25.15 -12.84
N ILE A 849 18.65 -23.99 -12.25
CA ILE A 849 19.29 -22.88 -12.95
C ILE A 849 20.44 -22.38 -12.07
N PRO A 850 21.70 -22.45 -12.54
CA PRO A 850 22.84 -22.01 -11.75
C PRO A 850 22.80 -20.49 -11.47
N PRO A 851 23.51 -20.01 -10.44
CA PRO A 851 23.61 -18.57 -10.16
C PRO A 851 24.08 -17.78 -11.39
N TYR A 852 23.22 -16.90 -11.89
CA TYR A 852 23.46 -16.12 -13.11
C TYR A 852 22.77 -14.75 -13.08
N PHE A 853 21.58 -14.66 -12.50
CA PHE A 853 20.75 -13.45 -12.53
C PHE A 853 21.23 -12.41 -11.51
N ASP A 854 21.03 -11.14 -11.84
CA ASP A 854 21.28 -10.02 -10.91
C ASP A 854 20.25 -10.03 -9.78
N GLU A 855 18.99 -10.32 -10.12
CA GLU A 855 17.87 -10.47 -9.19
C GLU A 855 16.91 -11.57 -9.69
N ALA A 856 16.20 -12.23 -8.77
CA ALA A 856 15.23 -13.28 -9.07
C ALA A 856 14.06 -13.25 -8.07
N LYS A 857 12.83 -13.41 -8.55
CA LYS A 857 11.62 -13.57 -7.73
C LYS A 857 11.16 -15.03 -7.70
N SER A 858 10.29 -15.40 -6.77
CA SER A 858 9.72 -16.75 -6.72
C SER A 858 8.89 -17.05 -7.97
N PHE A 859 8.86 -18.33 -8.36
CA PHE A 859 7.93 -18.82 -9.37
C PHE A 859 6.47 -18.58 -8.94
N SER A 860 5.63 -18.29 -9.93
CA SER A 860 4.19 -18.15 -9.80
C SER A 860 3.57 -18.44 -11.16
N GLU A 861 2.58 -19.33 -11.20
CA GLU A 861 1.92 -19.75 -12.45
C GLU A 861 2.91 -20.31 -13.50
N GLY A 862 3.98 -20.99 -13.04
CA GLY A 862 4.99 -21.60 -13.90
C GLY A 862 6.02 -20.62 -14.50
N LEU A 863 5.98 -19.34 -14.13
CA LEU A 863 6.91 -18.30 -14.59
C LEU A 863 7.60 -17.63 -13.39
N ALA A 864 8.85 -17.19 -13.58
CA ALA A 864 9.54 -16.35 -12.60
C ALA A 864 10.18 -15.14 -13.28
N SER A 865 10.02 -13.96 -12.67
CA SER A 865 10.69 -12.76 -13.14
C SER A 865 12.14 -12.70 -12.65
N VAL A 866 13.04 -12.38 -13.57
CA VAL A 866 14.48 -12.34 -13.34
C VAL A 866 15.09 -11.11 -14.00
N LYS A 867 16.16 -10.60 -13.41
CA LYS A 867 16.89 -9.43 -13.91
C LYS A 867 18.25 -9.83 -14.46
N VAL A 868 18.54 -9.35 -15.67
CA VAL A 868 19.83 -9.53 -16.36
C VAL A 868 20.24 -8.21 -16.97
N ASN A 869 21.46 -7.75 -16.68
CA ASN A 869 22.03 -6.51 -17.24
C ASN A 869 21.11 -5.29 -17.00
N GLY A 870 20.51 -5.22 -15.82
CA GLY A 870 19.64 -4.11 -15.42
C GLY A 870 18.19 -4.19 -15.89
N LYS A 871 17.81 -5.13 -16.78
CA LYS A 871 16.45 -5.30 -17.30
C LYS A 871 15.80 -6.56 -16.77
N TRP A 872 14.49 -6.51 -16.54
CA TRP A 872 13.67 -7.63 -16.13
C TRP A 872 13.05 -8.37 -17.33
N GLY A 873 12.99 -9.68 -17.23
CA GLY A 873 12.27 -10.59 -18.14
C GLY A 873 11.69 -11.76 -17.35
N TYR A 874 11.24 -12.79 -18.05
CA TYR A 874 10.65 -13.97 -17.43
C TYR A 874 11.28 -15.26 -17.92
N ILE A 875 11.40 -16.20 -17.00
CA ILE A 875 11.87 -17.55 -17.27
C ILE A 875 10.80 -18.59 -16.96
N ARG A 876 10.89 -19.74 -17.63
CA ARG A 876 10.10 -20.93 -17.35
C ARG A 876 11.00 -22.15 -17.23
N ILE A 877 10.64 -23.10 -16.38
CA ILE A 877 11.30 -24.41 -16.31
C ILE A 877 10.30 -25.44 -16.83
N PHE A 878 10.67 -26.16 -17.87
CA PHE A 878 9.86 -27.27 -18.38
C PHE A 878 10.10 -28.50 -17.50
N VAL A 879 9.02 -29.04 -16.97
CA VAL A 879 9.01 -30.36 -16.33
C VAL A 879 8.34 -31.28 -17.33
N GLU A 880 9.02 -32.33 -17.79
CA GLU A 880 8.33 -33.40 -18.52
C GLU A 880 7.30 -34.01 -17.57
N GLU A 881 6.01 -33.89 -17.89
CA GLU A 881 4.96 -34.68 -17.23
C GLU A 881 5.30 -36.16 -17.45
N SER A 882 5.62 -36.85 -16.36
CA SER A 882 6.00 -38.26 -16.32
C SER A 882 4.81 -39.18 -16.54
#